data_AF-A0A423X8G5-F1
#
_entry.id   AF-A0A423X8G5-F1
#
_cell.length_a   1.000
_cell.length_b   1.000
_cell.length_c   1.000
_cell.angle_alpha   90.00
_cell.angle_beta   90.00
_cell.angle_gamma   90.00
#
_symmetry.space_group_name_H-M   'P 1'
#
loop_
_entity.id
_entity.type
_entity.pdbx_description
1 polymer ?
#
loop_
_entity_poly.entity_id
_entity_poly.type
_entity_poly.pdbx_seq_one_letter_code
_entity_poly.pdbx_strand_id
1 'polypeptide(L)'
;MEDRKRPAINSSEDLAPPSKRHQVNGSSKSRDHTVDMGDEAWIEAFQKDAIYRQMLEYKREKAQLETRLDDLRSKYEHYDDHMRIIDAWWLQLLQEVQLLAENNFTDKFEGEGLSPSTGLGFEDSQFFQTHLAGKGNAIQTIIKPLFERLASQRGDVKPELAEMESKIKYLLATQKEYKVQLEGLAQKKEELSVNLDAAMLRVVKAEKRLDRAKSAQVQKLEQQAFASSTSRSASNAGENGKDTGNETGETNGHDEGLHLKYKEAVAEMTKQKEQLDTAISEIKSLKEENSSLKIRRDSVTDEDFVRTDVFKAFKNQNEDLIKRINDLEATNKQLRHEAERLQAERTSFRSQLEHEAQDVTSELEEQIQSKEADLTRVRSQRDELLAEKGILKASQEQERSSFENLKELVGAKDDRIAALEMEVERLRPSADATMSEPRPDLESITVEELRAKFLKLEKDFKSIVQELPSMEKAYRRSVAISQKKVMDQNAAEERIAILTQEKSKADQKYFAARKDADIRNNEIRTLRQQNGKSSEIIASLKEHDTQARTLVSNLEKQLTDLQRSNTATMEENRGLKVSSNEAIKRAEHVKSQIADLQNLVKTKDTVAVDKLEQANRHETEAERLKVRLEHVQKDRDTWKKKALGKVSEEEDVLRRIALCSVCQNNPKDCMLKTCNHFFCKECAEARLTNRMRKCPTCSRAYDRPDIVQIYLSN
;
A
#
# COMPACT_ATOMS: atom_id res chain seq x y z
N MET A 1 -58.11 -23.36 5.18
CA MET A 1 -59.46 -23.45 5.79
C MET A 1 -59.26 -23.16 7.27
N GLU A 2 -59.70 -22.06 7.89
CA GLU A 2 -60.72 -21.07 7.60
C GLU A 2 -60.39 -19.78 8.39
N ASP A 3 -60.80 -18.64 7.84
CA ASP A 3 -60.89 -17.34 8.52
C ASP A 3 -61.80 -17.37 9.76
N ARG A 4 -61.49 -16.54 10.77
CA ARG A 4 -62.46 -15.59 11.37
C ARG A 4 -61.87 -14.66 12.45
N LYS A 5 -61.81 -13.37 12.06
CA LYS A 5 -62.18 -12.11 12.77
C LYS A 5 -62.11 -12.00 14.32
N ARG A 6 -61.30 -10.99 14.71
CA ARG A 6 -61.18 -10.07 15.89
C ARG A 6 -62.40 -9.92 16.84
N PRO A 7 -62.19 -9.36 18.06
CA PRO A 7 -62.38 -7.91 18.26
C PRO A 7 -61.37 -7.20 19.22
N ALA A 8 -61.49 -5.87 19.27
CA ALA A 8 -60.63 -4.87 19.94
C ALA A 8 -61.19 -4.38 21.31
N ILE A 9 -60.38 -3.63 22.08
CA ILE A 9 -60.72 -2.56 23.07
C ILE A 9 -59.36 -1.94 23.55
N ASN A 10 -59.04 -0.68 23.22
CA ASN A 10 -59.24 0.60 23.98
C ASN A 10 -58.59 0.58 25.39
N SER A 11 -57.71 1.49 25.81
CA SER A 11 -57.78 2.96 26.00
C SER A 11 -56.44 3.37 26.68
N SER A 12 -55.88 4.59 26.69
CA SER A 12 -56.42 5.94 26.98
C SER A 12 -55.32 7.00 26.75
N GLU A 13 -55.73 8.18 26.25
CA GLU A 13 -55.38 9.57 26.70
C GLU A 13 -53.90 10.04 26.66
N ASP A 14 -53.51 11.28 26.33
CA ASP A 14 -54.24 12.54 26.15
C ASP A 14 -53.34 13.63 25.51
N LEU A 15 -53.98 14.77 25.19
CA LEU A 15 -53.46 16.15 25.01
C LEU A 15 -53.14 16.69 23.59
N ALA A 16 -54.12 17.44 23.08
CA ALA A 16 -54.00 18.46 22.01
C ALA A 16 -53.44 19.81 22.55
N PRO A 17 -53.23 20.84 21.70
CA PRO A 17 -54.36 21.75 21.41
C PRO A 17 -54.47 22.25 19.94
N PRO A 18 -55.62 22.86 19.56
CA PRO A 18 -56.09 22.95 18.18
C PRO A 18 -55.87 24.31 17.50
N SER A 19 -55.82 24.30 16.16
CA SER A 19 -55.70 25.50 15.31
C SER A 19 -57.02 26.28 15.24
N LYS A 20 -56.95 27.60 15.49
CA LYS A 20 -58.07 28.55 15.46
C LYS A 20 -58.64 28.73 14.03
N ARG A 21 -59.96 28.52 13.91
CA ARG A 21 -60.80 29.06 12.82
C ARG A 21 -60.72 30.59 12.82
N HIS A 22 -60.50 31.19 11.65
CA HIS A 22 -60.82 32.59 11.37
C HIS A 22 -62.01 32.66 10.43
N GLN A 23 -62.98 33.50 10.80
CA GLN A 23 -64.23 33.76 10.09
C GLN A 23 -64.01 34.49 8.77
N VAL A 24 -64.87 34.14 7.80
CA VAL A 24 -65.08 34.81 6.52
C VAL A 24 -66.01 36.00 6.71
N ASN A 25 -65.74 37.13 6.04
CA ASN A 25 -66.78 38.08 5.66
C ASN A 25 -66.38 38.85 4.37
N GLY A 26 -67.26 38.89 3.36
CA GLY A 26 -67.15 39.86 2.25
C GLY A 26 -67.53 39.40 0.84
N SER A 27 -68.81 39.14 0.60
CA SER A 27 -69.60 39.26 -0.65
C SER A 27 -68.88 39.68 -1.97
N SER A 28 -69.00 38.87 -3.04
CA SER A 28 -69.95 39.12 -4.15
C SER A 28 -69.55 38.46 -5.49
N LYS A 29 -70.59 38.01 -6.22
CA LYS A 29 -70.67 37.69 -7.66
C LYS A 29 -70.18 36.32 -8.16
N SER A 30 -71.19 35.46 -8.31
CA SER A 30 -71.39 34.46 -9.37
C SER A 30 -70.49 34.58 -10.61
N ARG A 31 -69.63 33.58 -10.84
CA ARG A 31 -69.24 33.14 -12.19
C ARG A 31 -68.58 31.75 -12.16
N ASP A 32 -69.09 30.84 -12.99
CA ASP A 32 -68.54 29.55 -13.44
C ASP A 32 -68.05 28.52 -12.41
N HIS A 33 -68.93 27.58 -12.06
CA HIS A 33 -68.65 26.42 -11.19
C HIS A 33 -68.20 25.14 -11.92
N THR A 34 -67.66 25.21 -13.14
CA THR A 34 -67.28 24.00 -13.90
C THR A 34 -65.80 23.91 -14.28
N VAL A 35 -65.01 24.96 -14.09
CA VAL A 35 -63.55 24.93 -14.38
C VAL A 35 -62.71 24.75 -13.12
N ASP A 36 -63.20 25.22 -11.96
CA ASP A 36 -62.43 25.22 -10.69
C ASP A 36 -62.40 23.86 -9.97
N MET A 37 -63.42 23.00 -10.18
CA MET A 37 -63.45 21.63 -9.62
C MET A 37 -62.37 20.72 -10.22
N GLY A 38 -61.89 21.01 -11.42
CA GLY A 38 -60.80 20.28 -12.06
C GLY A 38 -59.44 20.67 -11.50
N ASP A 39 -59.24 21.96 -11.23
CA ASP A 39 -57.99 22.50 -10.68
C ASP A 39 -57.85 22.17 -9.19
N GLU A 40 -58.92 22.26 -8.38
CA GLU A 40 -58.91 21.78 -6.99
C GLU A 40 -58.68 20.26 -6.90
N ALA A 41 -59.34 19.45 -7.74
CA ALA A 41 -59.13 18.01 -7.77
C ALA A 41 -57.72 17.63 -8.24
N TRP A 42 -57.14 18.39 -9.17
CA TRP A 42 -55.76 18.21 -9.62
C TRP A 42 -54.76 18.59 -8.53
N ILE A 43 -54.97 19.70 -7.82
CA ILE A 43 -54.15 20.11 -6.67
C ILE A 43 -54.23 19.07 -5.56
N GLU A 44 -55.42 18.56 -5.24
CA GLU A 44 -55.58 17.47 -4.27
C GLU A 44 -54.88 16.19 -4.71
N ALA A 45 -54.97 15.82 -5.99
CA ALA A 45 -54.28 14.64 -6.53
C ALA A 45 -52.75 14.81 -6.48
N PHE A 46 -52.25 16.01 -6.80
CA PHE A 46 -50.82 16.35 -6.71
C PHE A 46 -50.32 16.33 -5.27
N GLN A 47 -51.09 16.87 -4.31
CA GLN A 47 -50.76 16.82 -2.89
C GLN A 47 -50.78 15.39 -2.35
N LYS A 48 -51.79 14.58 -2.71
CA LYS A 48 -51.86 13.14 -2.34
C LYS A 48 -50.67 12.37 -2.92
N ASP A 49 -50.27 12.64 -4.16
CA ASP A 49 -49.11 12.01 -4.79
C ASP A 49 -47.78 12.47 -4.16
N ALA A 50 -47.64 13.75 -3.81
CA ALA A 50 -46.48 14.27 -3.09
C ALA A 50 -46.33 13.64 -1.69
N ILE A 51 -47.43 13.55 -0.93
CA ILE A 51 -47.48 12.85 0.36
C ILE A 51 -47.15 11.36 0.17
N TYR A 52 -47.65 10.72 -0.87
CA TYR A 52 -47.36 9.32 -1.17
C TYR A 52 -45.88 9.09 -1.51
N ARG A 53 -45.26 9.97 -2.30
CA ARG A 53 -43.80 9.94 -2.58
C ARG A 53 -42.98 10.11 -1.30
N GLN A 54 -43.37 11.03 -0.43
CA GLN A 54 -42.71 11.25 0.86
C GLN A 54 -42.88 10.04 1.80
N MET A 55 -44.06 9.43 1.85
CA MET A 55 -44.31 8.20 2.60
C MET A 55 -43.50 7.00 2.07
N LEU A 56 -43.32 6.90 0.75
CA LEU A 56 -42.44 5.91 0.14
C LEU A 56 -40.96 6.16 0.48
N GLU A 57 -40.55 7.41 0.59
CA GLU A 57 -39.20 7.79 1.02
C GLU A 57 -38.97 7.42 2.49
N TYR A 58 -39.89 7.77 3.40
CA TYR A 58 -39.86 7.33 4.79
C TYR A 58 -39.85 5.80 4.92
N LYS A 59 -40.59 5.08 4.07
CA LYS A 59 -40.56 3.61 4.06
C LYS A 59 -39.19 3.06 3.64
N ARG A 60 -38.51 3.70 2.68
CA ARG A 60 -37.15 3.31 2.26
C ARG A 60 -36.12 3.65 3.33
N GLU A 61 -36.20 4.84 3.93
CA GLU A 61 -35.34 5.25 5.04
C GLU A 61 -35.51 4.32 6.25
N LYS A 62 -36.74 3.99 6.62
CA LYS A 62 -37.03 3.00 7.67
C LYS A 62 -36.39 1.65 7.35
N ALA A 63 -36.57 1.12 6.13
CA ALA A 63 -35.96 -0.15 5.75
C ALA A 63 -34.42 -0.11 5.78
N GLN A 64 -33.81 1.02 5.40
CA GLN A 64 -32.35 1.21 5.50
C GLN A 64 -31.88 1.29 6.95
N LEU A 65 -32.63 1.98 7.82
CA LEU A 65 -32.33 2.07 9.25
C LEU A 65 -32.48 0.72 9.96
N GLU A 66 -33.54 -0.05 9.64
CA GLU A 66 -33.73 -1.42 10.14
C GLU A 66 -32.57 -2.33 9.70
N THR A 67 -32.18 -2.28 8.42
CA THR A 67 -31.02 -3.04 7.92
C THR A 67 -29.74 -2.64 8.65
N ARG A 68 -29.50 -1.35 8.87
CA ARG A 68 -28.32 -0.86 9.60
C ARG A 68 -28.34 -1.28 11.08
N LEU A 69 -29.52 -1.34 11.69
CA LEU A 69 -29.70 -1.82 13.06
C LEU A 69 -29.38 -3.31 13.16
N ASP A 70 -29.84 -4.12 12.21
CA ASP A 70 -29.55 -5.55 12.17
C ASP A 70 -28.06 -5.82 11.92
N ASP A 71 -27.42 -5.06 11.01
CA ASP A 71 -25.97 -5.12 10.79
C ASP A 71 -25.17 -4.75 12.05
N LEU A 72 -25.60 -3.70 12.77
CA LEU A 72 -24.96 -3.28 14.03
C LEU A 72 -25.15 -4.31 15.14
N ARG A 73 -26.34 -4.92 15.24
CA ARG A 73 -26.61 -6.01 16.18
C ARG A 73 -25.75 -7.22 15.91
N SER A 74 -25.65 -7.65 14.65
CA SER A 74 -24.80 -8.77 14.26
C SER A 74 -23.32 -8.50 14.56
N LYS A 75 -22.82 -7.29 14.27
CA LYS A 75 -21.45 -6.89 14.63
C LYS A 75 -21.24 -6.88 16.15
N TYR A 76 -22.20 -6.38 16.91
CA TYR A 76 -22.14 -6.35 18.37
C TYR A 76 -22.07 -7.77 18.95
N GLU A 77 -22.94 -8.68 18.51
CA GLU A 77 -22.92 -10.10 18.92
C GLU A 77 -21.57 -10.74 18.59
N HIS A 78 -21.05 -10.50 17.38
CA HIS A 78 -19.74 -11.02 16.98
C HIS A 78 -18.58 -10.49 17.84
N TYR A 79 -18.58 -9.20 18.16
CA TYR A 79 -17.55 -8.62 19.03
C TYR A 79 -17.69 -9.08 20.49
N ASP A 80 -18.91 -9.22 21.01
CA ASP A 80 -19.15 -9.75 22.35
C ASP A 80 -18.66 -11.21 22.46
N ASP A 81 -18.97 -12.05 21.46
CA ASP A 81 -18.48 -13.43 21.38
C ASP A 81 -16.95 -13.50 21.30
N HIS A 82 -16.32 -12.71 20.44
CA HIS A 82 -14.86 -12.65 20.34
C HIS A 82 -14.21 -12.24 21.65
N MET A 83 -14.76 -11.24 22.32
CA MET A 83 -14.21 -10.78 23.59
C MET A 83 -14.41 -11.82 24.69
N ARG A 84 -15.54 -12.56 24.72
CA ARG A 84 -15.73 -13.70 25.64
C ARG A 84 -14.71 -14.82 25.40
N ILE A 85 -14.41 -15.13 24.13
CA ILE A 85 -13.40 -16.13 23.78
C ILE A 85 -12.01 -15.67 24.24
N ILE A 86 -11.65 -14.41 23.99
CA ILE A 86 -10.38 -13.83 24.45
C ILE A 86 -10.30 -13.90 25.98
N ASP A 87 -11.39 -13.59 26.68
CA ASP A 87 -11.45 -13.62 28.13
C ASP A 87 -11.26 -15.02 28.71
N ALA A 88 -11.93 -16.01 28.11
CA ALA A 88 -11.78 -17.42 28.45
C ALA A 88 -10.36 -17.94 28.16
N TRP A 89 -9.78 -17.56 27.02
CA TRP A 89 -8.41 -17.93 26.66
C TRP A 89 -7.38 -17.35 27.63
N TRP A 90 -7.56 -16.10 28.05
CA TRP A 90 -6.68 -15.47 29.05
C TRP A 90 -6.75 -16.18 30.41
N LEU A 91 -7.93 -16.61 30.84
CA LEU A 91 -8.09 -17.40 32.06
C LEU A 91 -7.37 -18.74 31.95
N GLN A 92 -7.53 -19.44 30.82
CA GLN A 92 -6.85 -20.70 30.56
C GLN A 92 -5.32 -20.52 30.58
N LEU A 93 -4.80 -19.50 29.91
CA LEU A 93 -3.36 -19.21 29.89
C LEU A 93 -2.81 -18.97 31.31
N LEU A 94 -3.55 -18.25 32.15
CA LEU A 94 -3.13 -18.01 33.53
C LEU A 94 -3.10 -19.29 34.37
N GLN A 95 -4.06 -20.18 34.17
CA GLN A 95 -4.08 -21.49 34.81
C GLN A 95 -2.89 -22.36 34.37
N GLU A 96 -2.56 -22.36 33.07
CA GLU A 96 -1.40 -23.08 32.52
C GLU A 96 -0.08 -22.53 33.08
N VAL A 97 0.06 -21.19 33.16
CA VAL A 97 1.25 -20.54 33.74
C VAL A 97 1.39 -20.86 35.23
N GLN A 98 0.29 -20.88 35.99
CA GLN A 98 0.31 -21.28 37.40
C GLN A 98 0.72 -22.74 37.59
N LEU A 99 0.24 -23.64 36.73
CA LEU A 99 0.61 -25.05 36.76
C LEU A 99 2.13 -25.24 36.57
N LEU A 100 2.73 -24.47 35.65
CA LEU A 100 4.17 -24.45 35.44
C LEU A 100 4.94 -23.80 36.60
N ALA A 101 4.32 -22.87 37.33
CA ALA A 101 4.90 -22.18 38.48
C ALA A 101 4.97 -23.07 39.74
N GLU A 102 3.90 -23.79 40.04
CA GLU A 102 3.68 -24.41 41.35
C GLU A 102 3.80 -25.95 41.34
N ASN A 103 3.84 -26.60 40.16
CA ASN A 103 3.88 -28.07 40.01
C ASN A 103 2.76 -28.81 40.80
N ASN A 104 1.69 -28.11 41.17
CA ASN A 104 0.56 -28.64 41.90
C ASN A 104 -0.73 -28.07 41.31
N PHE A 105 -1.69 -28.94 41.05
CA PHE A 105 -3.03 -28.55 40.63
C PHE A 105 -3.85 -28.18 41.86
N THR A 106 -3.98 -26.89 42.17
CA THR A 106 -4.97 -26.44 43.15
C THR A 106 -6.30 -26.27 42.44
N ASP A 107 -7.21 -27.22 42.64
CA ASP A 107 -8.62 -27.15 42.22
C ASP A 107 -9.40 -26.01 42.94
N LYS A 108 -8.72 -25.27 43.82
CA LYS A 108 -9.23 -24.09 44.53
C LYS A 108 -9.01 -22.82 43.71
N PHE A 109 -9.61 -22.74 42.52
CA PHE A 109 -9.99 -21.46 41.92
C PHE A 109 -11.44 -21.11 42.30
N GLU A 110 -11.82 -21.36 43.55
CA GLU A 110 -12.97 -20.71 44.18
C GLU A 110 -12.55 -19.31 44.67
N GLY A 111 -12.15 -18.47 43.72
CA GLY A 111 -12.01 -17.04 43.93
C GLY A 111 -13.08 -16.35 43.13
N GLU A 112 -14.03 -15.71 43.79
CA GLU A 112 -15.15 -14.93 43.25
C GLU A 112 -14.79 -13.85 42.18
N GLY A 113 -13.52 -13.75 41.76
CA GLY A 113 -13.02 -12.75 40.82
C GLY A 113 -12.67 -13.23 39.41
N LEU A 114 -12.71 -14.54 39.11
CA LEU A 114 -12.29 -15.08 37.80
C LEU A 114 -13.28 -16.08 37.18
N SER A 115 -14.57 -15.98 37.55
CA SER A 115 -15.62 -16.55 36.71
C SER A 115 -15.58 -15.85 35.34
N PRO A 116 -15.78 -16.55 34.21
CA PRO A 116 -16.02 -15.90 32.92
C PRO A 116 -17.33 -15.11 33.10
N SER A 117 -17.22 -13.85 33.54
CA SER A 117 -18.38 -13.02 33.80
C SER A 117 -19.08 -12.82 32.48
N THR A 118 -20.23 -13.45 32.35
CA THR A 118 -21.15 -13.31 31.24
C THR A 118 -21.48 -11.83 31.09
N GLY A 119 -20.93 -11.22 30.03
CA GLY A 119 -21.40 -9.95 29.49
C GLY A 119 -20.45 -8.77 29.70
N LEU A 120 -19.90 -8.27 28.60
CA LEU A 120 -19.43 -6.89 28.47
C LEU A 120 -20.60 -5.90 28.43
N GLY A 121 -21.71 -6.20 29.10
CA GLY A 121 -22.86 -5.32 29.29
C GLY A 121 -22.59 -4.28 30.37
N PHE A 122 -21.40 -3.71 30.40
CA PHE A 122 -21.09 -2.62 31.30
C PHE A 122 -21.70 -1.35 30.72
N GLU A 123 -22.75 -0.83 31.35
CA GLU A 123 -23.30 0.47 31.00
C GLU A 123 -22.28 1.60 31.24
N ASP A 124 -21.36 1.42 32.20
CA ASP A 124 -20.33 2.39 32.57
C ASP A 124 -18.89 1.86 32.43
N SER A 125 -18.03 2.69 31.80
CA SER A 125 -16.59 2.42 31.58
C SER A 125 -15.80 2.11 32.87
N GLN A 126 -16.30 2.59 34.01
CA GLN A 126 -15.63 2.45 35.31
C GLN A 126 -15.64 1.00 35.83
N PHE A 127 -16.73 0.24 35.60
CA PHE A 127 -16.81 -1.18 35.95
C PHE A 127 -15.85 -2.02 35.09
N PHE A 128 -15.74 -1.69 33.80
CA PHE A 128 -14.79 -2.35 32.90
C PHE A 128 -13.32 -2.10 33.30
N GLN A 129 -12.97 -0.85 33.65
CA GLN A 129 -11.62 -0.54 34.16
C GLN A 129 -11.32 -1.28 35.48
N THR A 130 -12.30 -1.37 36.38
CA THR A 130 -12.16 -2.08 37.65
C THR A 130 -11.97 -3.58 37.43
N HIS A 131 -12.71 -4.17 36.48
CA HIS A 131 -12.57 -5.56 36.07
C HIS A 131 -11.17 -5.85 35.50
N LEU A 132 -10.68 -4.99 34.59
CA LEU A 132 -9.32 -5.11 34.04
C LEU A 132 -8.24 -4.94 35.09
N ALA A 133 -8.41 -4.02 36.04
CA ALA A 133 -7.48 -3.84 37.16
C ALA A 133 -7.45 -5.08 38.07
N GLY A 134 -8.61 -5.67 38.35
CA GLY A 134 -8.72 -6.94 39.09
C GLY A 134 -7.96 -8.08 38.40
N LYS A 135 -8.13 -8.23 37.08
CA LYS A 135 -7.37 -9.21 36.29
C LYS A 135 -5.88 -8.90 36.26
N GLY A 136 -5.49 -7.64 36.12
CA GLY A 136 -4.09 -7.21 36.20
C GLY A 136 -3.42 -7.62 37.52
N ASN A 137 -4.13 -7.47 38.64
CA ASN A 137 -3.64 -7.88 39.96
C ASN A 137 -3.53 -9.41 40.08
N ALA A 138 -4.50 -10.16 39.54
CA ALA A 138 -4.44 -11.62 39.51
C ALA A 138 -3.23 -12.13 38.70
N ILE A 139 -2.98 -11.55 37.53
CA ILE A 139 -1.81 -11.85 36.69
C ILE A 139 -0.52 -11.60 37.46
N GLN A 140 -0.38 -10.45 38.10
CA GLN A 140 0.81 -10.14 38.90
C GLN A 140 1.01 -11.14 40.04
N THR A 141 -0.07 -11.56 40.70
CA THR A 141 0.00 -12.52 41.81
C THR A 141 0.48 -13.89 41.35
N ILE A 142 0.00 -14.39 40.22
CA ILE A 142 0.36 -15.71 39.67
C ILE A 142 1.78 -15.73 39.11
N ILE A 143 2.20 -14.63 38.47
CA ILE A 143 3.47 -14.55 37.75
C ILE A 143 4.66 -14.21 38.67
N LYS A 144 4.41 -13.47 39.76
CA LYS A 144 5.46 -13.01 40.68
C LYS A 144 6.31 -14.16 41.29
N PRO A 145 5.75 -15.30 41.76
CA PRO A 145 6.53 -16.44 42.25
C PRO A 145 7.48 -17.05 41.21
N LEU A 146 7.06 -17.09 39.93
CA LEU A 146 7.90 -17.56 38.82
C LEU A 146 9.11 -16.65 38.60
N PHE A 147 8.87 -15.34 38.58
CA PHE A 147 9.95 -14.37 38.42
C PHE A 147 10.87 -14.29 39.65
N GLU A 148 10.34 -14.45 40.87
CA GLU A 148 11.17 -14.54 42.09
C GLU A 148 12.07 -15.79 42.07
N ARG A 149 11.58 -16.93 41.56
CA ARG A 149 12.38 -18.15 41.38
C ARG A 149 13.43 -18.02 40.27
N LEU A 150 13.12 -17.31 39.18
CA LEU A 150 14.08 -17.01 38.11
C LEU A 150 15.12 -15.98 38.56
N ALA A 151 14.72 -15.00 39.37
CA ALA A 151 15.62 -13.99 39.92
C ALA A 151 16.59 -14.60 40.94
N SER A 152 16.13 -15.53 41.78
CA SER A 152 17.01 -16.23 42.73
C SER A 152 18.07 -17.10 42.06
N GLN A 153 17.84 -17.58 40.83
CA GLN A 153 18.84 -18.26 40.00
C GLN A 153 19.81 -17.30 39.28
N ARG A 154 19.43 -16.03 39.09
CA ARG A 154 20.15 -15.06 38.26
C ARG A 154 21.15 -14.18 39.05
N GLY A 155 21.02 -14.11 40.38
CA GLY A 155 21.87 -13.30 41.25
C GLY A 155 21.56 -11.80 41.18
N ASP A 156 22.33 -10.97 41.92
CA ASP A 156 22.12 -9.52 42.00
C ASP A 156 22.35 -8.83 40.64
N VAL A 157 21.32 -8.12 40.17
CA VAL A 157 21.35 -7.38 38.91
C VAL A 157 21.99 -6.01 39.15
N LYS A 158 23.05 -5.70 38.39
CA LYS A 158 23.73 -4.39 38.46
C LYS A 158 22.75 -3.25 38.19
N PRO A 159 22.84 -2.11 38.91
CA PRO A 159 21.88 -1.01 38.81
C PRO A 159 21.78 -0.41 37.39
N GLU A 160 22.88 -0.34 36.65
CA GLU A 160 22.91 0.09 35.24
C GLU A 160 22.10 -0.83 34.31
N LEU A 161 22.10 -2.13 34.60
CA LEU A 161 21.36 -3.12 33.83
C LEU A 161 19.84 -2.99 34.10
N ALA A 162 19.47 -2.70 35.35
CA ALA A 162 18.07 -2.45 35.74
C ALA A 162 17.53 -1.17 35.10
N GLU A 163 18.35 -0.12 35.03
CA GLU A 163 17.99 1.15 34.38
C GLU A 163 17.81 0.97 32.85
N MET A 164 18.72 0.23 32.21
CA MET A 164 18.58 -0.17 30.79
C MET A 164 17.33 -1.03 30.55
N GLU A 165 17.04 -1.98 31.43
CA GLU A 165 15.86 -2.83 31.33
C GLU A 165 14.56 -2.00 31.46
N SER A 166 14.53 -1.01 32.36
CA SER A 166 13.40 -0.08 32.49
C SER A 166 13.16 0.73 31.21
N LYS A 167 14.25 1.21 30.59
CA LYS A 167 14.20 1.98 29.35
C LYS A 167 13.74 1.14 28.16
N ILE A 168 14.20 -0.11 28.08
CA ILE A 168 13.73 -1.07 27.08
C ILE A 168 12.24 -1.36 27.28
N LYS A 169 11.77 -1.60 28.52
CA LYS A 169 10.35 -1.82 28.81
C LYS A 169 9.48 -0.64 28.37
N TYR A 170 9.92 0.59 28.65
CA TYR A 170 9.24 1.81 28.23
C TYR A 170 9.18 1.96 26.69
N LEU A 171 10.30 1.75 26.00
CA LEU A 171 10.36 1.80 24.54
C LEU A 171 9.51 0.71 23.88
N LEU A 172 9.45 -0.47 24.49
CA LEU A 172 8.66 -1.59 23.97
C LEU A 172 7.15 -1.36 24.18
N ALA A 173 6.75 -0.73 25.29
CA ALA A 173 5.38 -0.31 25.54
C ALA A 173 4.92 0.75 24.52
N THR A 174 5.72 1.81 24.33
CA THR A 174 5.44 2.86 23.34
C THR A 174 5.43 2.34 21.91
N GLN A 175 6.33 1.42 21.54
CA GLN A 175 6.29 0.75 20.23
C GLN A 175 4.97 -0.02 20.00
N LYS A 176 4.51 -0.77 21.01
CA LYS A 176 3.24 -1.52 20.93
C LYS A 176 2.05 -0.58 20.78
N GLU A 177 2.03 0.51 21.53
CA GLU A 177 0.99 1.53 21.43
C GLU A 177 0.92 2.13 20.00
N TYR A 178 2.07 2.50 19.42
CA TYR A 178 2.11 3.00 18.04
C TYR A 178 1.67 1.94 17.01
N LYS A 179 1.96 0.65 17.23
CA LYS A 179 1.47 -0.42 16.35
C LYS A 179 -0.04 -0.53 16.37
N VAL A 180 -0.66 -0.51 17.55
CA VAL A 180 -2.13 -0.54 17.68
C VAL A 180 -2.75 0.70 17.02
N GLN A 181 -2.15 1.87 17.20
CA GLN A 181 -2.62 3.09 16.52
C GLN A 181 -2.50 2.99 15.00
N LEU A 182 -1.39 2.43 14.47
CA LEU A 182 -1.19 2.21 13.03
C LEU A 182 -2.21 1.23 12.45
N GLU A 183 -2.46 0.10 13.13
CA GLU A 183 -3.48 -0.88 12.72
C GLU A 183 -4.88 -0.26 12.73
N GLY A 184 -5.22 0.51 13.77
CA GLY A 184 -6.50 1.23 13.83
C GLY A 184 -6.65 2.28 12.72
N LEU A 185 -5.58 2.99 12.37
CA LEU A 185 -5.58 3.93 11.23
C LEU A 185 -5.69 3.20 9.89
N ALA A 186 -5.04 2.05 9.73
CA ALA A 186 -5.13 1.23 8.53
C ALA A 186 -6.56 0.71 8.31
N GLN A 187 -7.21 0.23 9.38
CA GLN A 187 -8.60 -0.23 9.31
C GLN A 187 -9.57 0.91 8.98
N LYS A 188 -9.39 2.10 9.58
CA LYS A 188 -10.18 3.30 9.23
C LYS A 188 -9.97 3.73 7.78
N LYS A 189 -8.74 3.63 7.27
CA LYS A 189 -8.44 3.93 5.86
C LYS A 189 -9.20 2.97 4.93
N GLU A 190 -9.21 1.68 5.25
CA GLU A 190 -9.92 0.67 4.46
C GLU A 190 -11.43 0.93 4.47
N GLU A 191 -12.01 1.19 5.65
CA GLU A 191 -13.44 1.53 5.78
C GLU A 191 -13.81 2.79 4.99
N LEU A 192 -12.98 3.84 5.07
CA LEU A 192 -13.18 5.06 4.28
C LEU A 192 -13.04 4.81 2.78
N SER A 193 -12.15 3.91 2.35
CA SER A 193 -12.02 3.51 0.94
C SER A 193 -13.28 2.83 0.44
N VAL A 194 -13.80 1.85 1.18
CA VAL A 194 -15.04 1.14 0.83
C VAL A 194 -16.23 2.11 0.80
N ASN A 195 -16.31 3.04 1.75
CA ASN A 195 -17.35 4.08 1.77
C ASN A 195 -17.24 5.03 0.59
N LEU A 196 -16.02 5.40 0.18
CA LEU A 196 -15.76 6.22 -1.00
C LEU A 196 -16.20 5.49 -2.28
N ASP A 197 -15.86 4.22 -2.43
CA ASP A 197 -16.26 3.41 -3.59
C ASP A 197 -17.78 3.27 -3.68
N ALA A 198 -18.46 3.06 -2.54
CA ALA A 198 -19.92 3.01 -2.48
C ALA A 198 -20.57 4.37 -2.82
N ALA A 199 -19.96 5.49 -2.40
CA ALA A 199 -20.41 6.83 -2.75
C ALA A 199 -20.18 7.13 -4.24
N MET A 200 -19.03 6.76 -4.80
CA MET A 200 -18.72 6.87 -6.22
C MET A 200 -19.72 6.07 -7.06
N LEU A 201 -20.06 4.85 -6.66
CA LEU A 201 -21.07 4.03 -7.35
C LEU A 201 -22.45 4.69 -7.32
N ARG A 202 -22.82 5.37 -6.22
CA ARG A 202 -24.07 6.15 -6.14
C ARG A 202 -24.06 7.35 -7.09
N VAL A 203 -22.94 8.08 -7.16
CA VAL A 203 -22.77 9.21 -8.09
C VAL A 203 -22.84 8.72 -9.53
N VAL A 204 -22.13 7.66 -9.91
CA VAL A 204 -22.19 7.08 -11.27
C VAL A 204 -23.61 6.61 -11.62
N LYS A 205 -24.35 6.04 -10.67
CA LYS A 205 -25.76 5.67 -10.88
C LYS A 205 -26.65 6.91 -11.06
N ALA A 206 -26.41 7.98 -10.32
CA ALA A 206 -27.13 9.24 -10.45
C ALA A 206 -26.81 9.95 -11.78
N GLU A 207 -25.55 9.97 -12.19
CA GLU A 207 -25.10 10.49 -13.49
C GLU A 207 -25.69 9.69 -14.65
N LYS A 208 -25.67 8.34 -14.59
CA LYS A 208 -26.35 7.51 -15.60
C LYS A 208 -27.86 7.77 -15.66
N ARG A 209 -28.50 8.12 -14.54
CA ARG A 209 -29.92 8.53 -14.52
C ARG A 209 -30.11 9.92 -15.13
N LEU A 210 -29.21 10.86 -14.84
CA LEU A 210 -29.19 12.19 -15.43
C LEU A 210 -28.96 12.14 -16.94
N ASP A 211 -28.03 11.32 -17.42
CA ASP A 211 -27.73 11.12 -18.84
C ASP A 211 -28.88 10.43 -19.57
N ARG A 212 -29.57 9.49 -18.91
CA ARG A 212 -30.82 8.92 -19.42
C ARG A 212 -31.93 9.99 -19.53
N ALA A 213 -32.04 10.90 -18.56
CA ALA A 213 -33.00 12.00 -18.59
C ALA A 213 -32.63 13.12 -19.60
N LYS A 214 -31.34 13.30 -19.89
CA LYS A 214 -30.82 14.24 -20.90
C LYS A 214 -30.76 13.66 -22.31
N SER A 215 -30.90 12.34 -22.45
CA SER A 215 -30.86 11.66 -23.74
C SER A 215 -32.03 12.09 -24.62
N ALA A 216 -31.73 12.70 -25.76
CA ALA A 216 -32.71 13.19 -26.73
C ALA A 216 -33.66 12.09 -27.24
N GLN A 217 -33.24 10.82 -27.21
CA GLN A 217 -34.07 9.67 -27.60
C GLN A 217 -35.14 9.37 -26.53
N VAL A 218 -34.77 9.44 -25.25
CA VAL A 218 -35.68 9.26 -24.11
C VAL A 218 -36.61 10.47 -23.98
N GLN A 219 -36.09 11.68 -24.17
CA GLN A 219 -36.91 12.90 -24.22
C GLN A 219 -37.90 12.89 -25.39
N LYS A 220 -37.54 12.34 -26.56
CA LYS A 220 -38.49 12.16 -27.68
C LYS A 220 -39.57 11.12 -27.37
N LEU A 221 -39.24 10.05 -26.65
CA LEU A 221 -40.20 9.02 -26.21
C LEU A 221 -41.12 9.54 -25.11
N GLU A 222 -40.59 10.31 -24.15
CA GLU A 222 -41.37 11.01 -23.12
C GLU A 222 -42.23 12.14 -23.74
N GLN A 223 -41.70 12.91 -24.69
CA GLN A 223 -42.48 13.89 -25.46
C GLN A 223 -43.55 13.23 -26.34
N GLN A 224 -43.33 12.02 -26.89
CA GLN A 224 -44.37 11.25 -27.58
C GLN A 224 -45.43 10.70 -26.61
N ALA A 225 -45.05 10.34 -25.39
CA ALA A 225 -45.96 9.92 -24.33
C ALA A 225 -46.78 11.11 -23.76
N PHE A 226 -46.21 12.32 -23.72
CA PHE A 226 -46.94 13.54 -23.34
C PHE A 226 -47.77 14.12 -24.49
N ALA A 227 -47.28 14.11 -25.73
CA ALA A 227 -48.00 14.59 -26.91
C ALA A 227 -49.21 13.72 -27.29
N SER A 228 -49.29 12.48 -26.79
CA SER A 228 -50.47 11.62 -26.93
C SER A 228 -51.56 11.87 -25.89
N SER A 229 -51.32 12.73 -24.89
CA SER A 229 -52.29 13.02 -23.80
C SER A 229 -52.93 14.41 -23.85
N THR A 230 -52.59 15.29 -24.80
CA THR A 230 -53.29 16.57 -24.94
C THR A 230 -53.28 17.05 -26.38
N SER A 231 -54.38 16.80 -27.10
CA SER A 231 -54.73 17.52 -28.32
C SER A 231 -56.03 18.29 -28.10
N ARG A 232 -56.03 19.58 -28.43
CA ARG A 232 -57.14 20.43 -28.90
C ARG A 232 -56.61 21.87 -29.02
N SER A 233 -56.46 22.36 -30.25
CA SER A 233 -57.38 23.32 -30.93
C SER A 233 -57.05 24.77 -30.55
N ALA A 234 -57.13 25.80 -31.38
CA ALA A 234 -57.26 26.00 -32.82
C ALA A 234 -57.14 27.53 -33.04
N SER A 235 -56.84 27.93 -34.28
CA SER A 235 -57.38 29.10 -35.01
C SER A 235 -57.10 30.56 -34.58
N ASN A 236 -56.46 31.28 -35.51
CA ASN A 236 -56.84 32.55 -36.17
C ASN A 236 -57.49 33.72 -35.39
N ALA A 237 -56.86 34.89 -35.53
CA ALA A 237 -57.42 36.22 -35.87
C ALA A 237 -56.21 37.15 -36.14
N GLY A 238 -56.12 38.05 -37.12
CA GLY A 238 -57.14 38.82 -37.83
C GLY A 238 -57.18 40.26 -37.28
N GLU A 239 -57.08 41.24 -38.18
CA GLU A 239 -57.36 42.71 -38.06
C GLU A 239 -56.15 43.65 -38.01
N ASN A 240 -55.88 44.45 -39.06
CA ASN A 240 -56.55 45.64 -39.64
C ASN A 240 -56.26 46.96 -38.91
N GLY A 241 -55.82 47.96 -39.68
CA GLY A 241 -55.74 49.36 -39.30
C GLY A 241 -55.51 50.22 -40.53
N LYS A 242 -56.56 50.91 -40.98
CA LYS A 242 -56.69 51.72 -42.20
C LYS A 242 -56.99 53.17 -41.79
N ASP A 243 -56.60 54.12 -42.64
CA ASP A 243 -57.11 55.52 -42.76
C ASP A 243 -56.80 56.46 -41.58
N THR A 244 -56.64 57.79 -41.68
CA THR A 244 -56.74 58.85 -42.71
C THR A 244 -56.20 60.13 -42.05
N GLY A 245 -55.85 61.18 -42.81
CA GLY A 245 -55.57 62.50 -42.20
C GLY A 245 -55.09 63.57 -43.17
N ASN A 246 -56.05 64.19 -43.85
CA ASN A 246 -55.92 65.38 -44.68
C ASN A 246 -56.02 66.63 -43.80
N GLU A 247 -55.12 67.62 -43.90
CA GLU A 247 -55.39 68.99 -43.42
C GLU A 247 -54.80 70.05 -44.37
N THR A 248 -55.70 70.98 -44.72
CA THR A 248 -55.53 72.20 -45.51
C THR A 248 -55.33 73.41 -44.61
N GLY A 249 -54.58 74.43 -45.06
CA GLY A 249 -54.86 75.83 -44.68
C GLY A 249 -53.68 76.70 -44.21
N GLU A 250 -53.00 77.30 -45.19
CA GLU A 250 -52.47 78.68 -45.25
C GLU A 250 -51.95 79.41 -43.99
N THR A 251 -50.71 79.88 -44.05
CA THR A 251 -50.37 81.32 -44.00
C THR A 251 -48.94 81.56 -44.49
N ASN A 252 -48.81 82.53 -45.39
CA ASN A 252 -47.60 82.91 -46.11
C ASN A 252 -46.49 83.43 -45.18
N GLY A 253 -45.25 82.92 -45.37
CA GLY A 253 -44.04 83.55 -44.84
C GLY A 253 -42.86 82.65 -44.46
N HIS A 254 -42.66 81.45 -45.03
CA HIS A 254 -41.44 80.65 -44.76
C HIS A 254 -41.05 79.63 -45.85
N ASP A 255 -41.25 79.95 -47.14
CA ASP A 255 -41.13 78.98 -48.25
C ASP A 255 -39.68 78.52 -48.54
N GLU A 256 -38.67 79.36 -48.33
CA GLU A 256 -37.28 79.00 -48.66
C GLU A 256 -36.64 78.04 -47.63
N GLY A 257 -36.94 78.20 -46.34
CA GLY A 257 -36.34 77.40 -45.27
C GLY A 257 -36.85 75.95 -45.21
N LEU A 258 -38.14 75.73 -45.51
CA LEU A 258 -38.70 74.37 -45.62
C LEU A 258 -38.20 73.65 -46.87
N HIS A 259 -38.10 74.37 -47.99
CA HIS A 259 -37.60 73.80 -49.23
C HIS A 259 -36.12 73.40 -49.13
N LEU A 260 -35.30 74.13 -48.37
CA LEU A 260 -33.94 73.73 -48.03
C LEU A 260 -33.90 72.43 -47.21
N LYS A 261 -34.70 72.34 -46.13
CA LYS A 261 -34.76 71.13 -45.29
C LYS A 261 -35.21 69.90 -46.09
N TYR A 262 -36.15 70.07 -47.02
CA TYR A 262 -36.55 69.00 -47.93
C TYR A 262 -35.40 68.55 -48.84
N LYS A 263 -34.65 69.50 -49.42
CA LYS A 263 -33.47 69.18 -50.24
C LYS A 263 -32.35 68.50 -49.44
N GLU A 264 -32.10 68.96 -48.20
CA GLU A 264 -31.18 68.31 -47.27
C GLU A 264 -31.60 66.85 -47.00
N ALA A 265 -32.88 66.61 -46.71
CA ALA A 265 -33.39 65.27 -46.43
C ALA A 265 -33.34 64.34 -47.67
N VAL A 266 -33.62 64.86 -48.87
CA VAL A 266 -33.49 64.08 -50.12
C VAL A 266 -32.02 63.71 -50.39
N ALA A 267 -31.08 64.62 -50.12
CA ALA A 267 -29.65 64.35 -50.24
C ALA A 267 -29.15 63.32 -49.21
N GLU A 268 -29.62 63.40 -47.96
CA GLU A 268 -29.35 62.37 -46.94
C GLU A 268 -29.90 61.00 -47.37
N MET A 269 -31.15 60.93 -47.83
CA MET A 269 -31.78 59.67 -48.26
C MET A 269 -31.12 59.05 -49.50
N THR A 270 -30.71 59.87 -50.47
CA THR A 270 -30.00 59.39 -51.66
C THR A 270 -28.62 58.85 -51.27
N LYS A 271 -27.89 59.54 -50.39
CA LYS A 271 -26.60 59.07 -49.89
C LYS A 271 -26.72 57.78 -49.06
N GLN A 272 -27.74 57.66 -48.22
CA GLN A 272 -28.03 56.43 -47.48
C GLN A 272 -28.36 55.25 -48.42
N LYS A 273 -29.06 55.50 -49.52
CA LYS A 273 -29.34 54.47 -50.53
C LYS A 273 -28.07 53.99 -51.22
N GLU A 274 -27.16 54.89 -51.59
CA GLU A 274 -25.85 54.54 -52.13
C GLU A 274 -24.99 53.73 -51.13
N GLN A 275 -25.02 54.11 -49.85
CA GLN A 275 -24.35 53.36 -48.78
C GLN A 275 -24.91 51.94 -48.66
N LEU A 276 -26.24 51.79 -48.73
CA LEU A 276 -26.88 50.47 -48.69
C LEU A 276 -26.48 49.60 -49.89
N ASP A 277 -26.46 50.17 -51.10
CA ASP A 277 -26.05 49.46 -52.31
C ASP A 277 -24.57 49.03 -52.24
N THR A 278 -23.71 49.88 -51.67
CA THR A 278 -22.28 49.58 -51.45
C THR A 278 -22.12 48.45 -50.42
N ALA A 279 -22.83 48.51 -49.29
CA ALA A 279 -22.80 47.46 -48.27
C ALA A 279 -23.28 46.11 -48.82
N ILE A 280 -24.30 46.09 -49.68
CA ILE A 280 -24.77 44.87 -50.35
C ILE A 280 -23.69 44.29 -51.27
N SER A 281 -22.92 45.13 -51.96
CA SER A 281 -21.80 44.69 -52.80
C SER A 281 -20.66 44.09 -51.97
N GLU A 282 -20.29 44.73 -50.86
CA GLU A 282 -19.26 44.23 -49.94
C GLU A 282 -19.66 42.90 -49.30
N ILE A 283 -20.92 42.75 -48.87
CA ILE A 283 -21.44 41.48 -48.34
C ILE A 283 -21.30 40.35 -49.36
N LYS A 284 -21.53 40.63 -50.66
CA LYS A 284 -21.33 39.63 -51.73
C LYS A 284 -19.85 39.23 -51.84
N SER A 285 -18.93 40.19 -51.87
CA SER A 285 -17.50 39.93 -51.94
C SER A 285 -16.96 39.17 -50.73
N LEU A 286 -17.32 39.57 -49.51
CA LEU A 286 -16.94 38.88 -48.27
C LEU A 286 -17.47 37.43 -48.24
N LYS A 287 -18.66 37.20 -48.81
CA LYS A 287 -19.22 35.84 -48.91
C LYS A 287 -18.42 34.95 -49.88
N GLU A 288 -17.90 35.52 -50.96
CA GLU A 288 -17.00 34.85 -51.89
C GLU A 288 -15.62 34.58 -51.28
N GLU A 289 -15.04 35.53 -50.55
CA GLU A 289 -13.78 35.29 -49.81
C GLU A 289 -13.95 34.21 -48.75
N ASN A 290 -15.03 34.25 -47.97
CA ASN A 290 -15.31 33.28 -46.93
C ASN A 290 -15.51 31.86 -47.52
N SER A 291 -16.13 31.74 -48.69
CA SER A 291 -16.22 30.44 -49.38
C SER A 291 -14.86 29.95 -49.85
N SER A 292 -14.00 30.83 -50.38
CA SER A 292 -12.64 30.48 -50.79
C SER A 292 -11.75 30.04 -49.61
N LEU A 293 -11.85 30.72 -48.46
CA LEU A 293 -11.11 30.38 -47.25
C LEU A 293 -11.61 29.07 -46.63
N LYS A 294 -12.92 28.80 -46.67
CA LYS A 294 -13.48 27.50 -46.26
C LYS A 294 -12.94 26.36 -47.13
N ILE A 295 -12.91 26.55 -48.45
CA ILE A 295 -12.34 25.56 -49.37
C ILE A 295 -10.86 25.32 -49.03
N ARG A 296 -10.07 26.37 -48.83
CA ARG A 296 -8.65 26.23 -48.44
C ARG A 296 -8.46 25.52 -47.11
N ARG A 297 -9.26 25.84 -46.09
CA ARG A 297 -9.22 25.17 -44.78
C ARG A 297 -9.50 23.69 -44.92
N ASP A 298 -10.50 23.34 -45.73
CA ASP A 298 -10.92 21.97 -45.95
C ASP A 298 -9.97 21.21 -46.90
N SER A 299 -9.04 21.91 -47.58
CA SER A 299 -8.05 21.36 -48.51
C SER A 299 -6.61 21.36 -47.99
N VAL A 300 -6.34 21.68 -46.72
CA VAL A 300 -4.98 21.57 -46.15
C VAL A 300 -4.61 20.09 -46.09
N THR A 301 -3.47 19.72 -46.69
CA THR A 301 -3.04 18.33 -46.79
C THR A 301 -1.93 18.00 -45.78
N ASP A 302 -1.73 16.71 -45.49
CA ASP A 302 -0.68 16.25 -44.57
C ASP A 302 0.72 16.67 -45.03
N GLU A 303 0.95 16.89 -46.33
CA GLU A 303 2.22 17.41 -46.85
C GLU A 303 2.53 18.83 -46.36
N ASP A 304 1.51 19.69 -46.25
CA ASP A 304 1.68 21.06 -45.76
C ASP A 304 2.02 21.06 -44.26
N PHE A 305 1.45 20.11 -43.52
CA PHE A 305 1.74 19.91 -42.09
C PHE A 305 3.17 19.40 -41.86
N VAL A 306 3.64 18.43 -42.65
CA VAL A 306 5.02 17.89 -42.56
C VAL A 306 6.08 18.96 -42.84
N ARG A 307 5.76 19.96 -43.67
CA ARG A 307 6.68 21.06 -43.98
C ARG A 307 6.82 22.08 -42.85
N THR A 308 5.92 22.08 -41.87
CA THR A 308 6.02 22.98 -40.71
C THR A 308 7.24 22.69 -39.85
N ASP A 309 7.89 23.74 -39.35
CA ASP A 309 9.11 23.60 -38.56
C ASP A 309 8.87 22.97 -37.18
N VAL A 310 7.64 23.10 -36.66
CA VAL A 310 7.20 22.43 -35.43
C VAL A 310 7.20 20.90 -35.62
N PHE A 311 6.69 20.41 -36.76
CA PHE A 311 6.71 18.97 -37.05
C PHE A 311 8.13 18.44 -37.21
N LYS A 312 9.01 19.17 -37.89
CA LYS A 312 10.44 18.79 -38.04
C LYS A 312 11.15 18.72 -36.70
N ALA A 313 10.94 19.71 -35.83
CA ALA A 313 11.53 19.71 -34.48
C ALA A 313 11.04 18.54 -33.64
N PHE A 314 9.73 18.25 -33.67
CA PHE A 314 9.15 17.10 -32.99
C PHE A 314 9.70 15.77 -33.54
N LYS A 315 9.83 15.63 -34.87
CA LYS A 315 10.42 14.45 -35.50
C LYS A 315 11.85 14.22 -35.03
N ASN A 316 12.69 15.26 -35.02
CA ASN A 316 14.08 15.15 -34.57
C ASN A 316 14.17 14.73 -33.10
N GLN A 317 13.34 15.31 -32.23
CA GLN A 317 13.27 14.89 -30.82
C GLN A 317 12.85 13.42 -30.69
N ASN A 318 11.88 12.98 -31.49
CA ASN A 318 11.44 11.59 -31.49
C ASN A 318 12.55 10.63 -31.98
N GLU A 319 13.31 11.01 -33.00
CA GLU A 319 14.46 10.23 -33.48
C GLU A 319 15.57 10.11 -32.42
N ASP A 320 15.85 11.19 -31.67
CA ASP A 320 16.83 11.17 -30.60
C ASP A 320 16.37 10.32 -29.40
N LEU A 321 15.07 10.37 -29.07
CA LEU A 321 14.49 9.48 -28.06
C LEU A 321 14.59 8.01 -28.47
N ILE A 322 14.31 7.69 -29.75
CA ILE A 322 14.43 6.32 -30.28
C ILE A 322 15.89 5.84 -30.15
N LYS A 323 16.88 6.66 -30.53
CA LYS A 323 18.30 6.30 -30.35
C LYS A 323 18.64 6.03 -28.89
N ARG A 324 18.18 6.91 -27.98
CA ARG A 324 18.42 6.75 -26.54
C ARG A 324 17.80 5.47 -25.98
N ILE A 325 16.59 5.13 -26.42
CA ILE A 325 15.92 3.88 -26.04
C ILE A 325 16.73 2.68 -26.53
N ASN A 326 17.16 2.67 -27.79
CA ASN A 326 17.96 1.58 -28.34
C ASN A 326 19.30 1.39 -27.59
N ASP A 327 19.98 2.48 -27.23
CA ASP A 327 21.22 2.41 -26.43
C ASP A 327 20.95 1.85 -25.02
N LEU A 328 19.84 2.28 -24.38
CA LEU A 328 19.42 1.75 -23.08
C LEU A 328 19.03 0.27 -23.16
N GLU A 329 18.37 -0.16 -24.23
CA GLU A 329 18.02 -1.57 -24.44
C GLU A 329 19.27 -2.43 -24.65
N ALA A 330 20.24 -1.96 -25.44
CA ALA A 330 21.50 -2.64 -25.66
C ALA A 330 22.31 -2.79 -24.35
N THR A 331 22.42 -1.70 -23.58
CA THR A 331 23.11 -1.74 -22.28
C THR A 331 22.38 -2.61 -21.26
N ASN A 332 21.04 -2.60 -21.22
CA ASN A 332 20.26 -3.48 -20.34
C ASN A 332 20.50 -4.95 -20.69
N LYS A 333 20.54 -5.30 -21.99
CA LYS A 333 20.83 -6.65 -22.46
C LYS A 333 22.24 -7.09 -22.06
N GLN A 334 23.24 -6.21 -22.20
CA GLN A 334 24.60 -6.50 -21.77
C GLN A 334 24.68 -6.77 -20.25
N LEU A 335 24.08 -5.90 -19.44
CA LEU A 335 24.06 -6.05 -17.98
C LEU A 335 23.35 -7.34 -17.53
N ARG A 336 22.26 -7.74 -18.22
CA ARG A 336 21.59 -9.02 -17.96
C ARG A 336 22.50 -10.21 -18.24
N HIS A 337 23.19 -10.23 -19.38
CA HIS A 337 24.13 -11.30 -19.70
C HIS A 337 25.32 -11.35 -18.73
N GLU A 338 25.83 -10.20 -18.29
CA GLU A 338 26.89 -10.15 -17.27
C GLU A 338 26.39 -10.69 -15.91
N ALA A 339 25.17 -10.34 -15.50
CA ALA A 339 24.57 -10.85 -14.27
C ALA A 339 24.34 -12.38 -14.33
N GLU A 340 23.84 -12.90 -15.45
CA GLU A 340 23.67 -14.34 -15.70
C GLU A 340 25.02 -15.07 -15.64
N ARG A 341 26.06 -14.52 -16.25
CA ARG A 341 27.42 -15.07 -16.22
C ARG A 341 27.98 -15.12 -14.80
N LEU A 342 27.90 -14.01 -14.06
CA LEU A 342 28.39 -13.95 -12.68
C LEU A 342 27.61 -14.89 -11.75
N GLN A 343 26.30 -15.04 -11.97
CA GLN A 343 25.49 -16.00 -11.24
C GLN A 343 25.92 -17.44 -11.53
N ALA A 344 26.15 -17.78 -12.80
CA ALA A 344 26.64 -19.10 -13.20
C ALA A 344 28.02 -19.41 -12.58
N GLU A 345 28.96 -18.46 -12.64
CA GLU A 345 30.28 -18.57 -12.01
C GLU A 345 30.20 -18.75 -10.49
N ARG A 346 29.32 -18.00 -9.81
CA ARG A 346 29.11 -18.17 -8.37
C ARG A 346 28.54 -19.55 -8.05
N THR A 347 27.60 -20.06 -8.85
CA THR A 347 27.02 -21.38 -8.64
C THR A 347 28.03 -22.51 -8.88
N SER A 348 28.87 -22.41 -9.91
CA SER A 348 29.90 -23.42 -10.16
C SER A 348 30.97 -23.42 -9.08
N PHE A 349 31.43 -22.25 -8.64
CA PHE A 349 32.40 -22.12 -7.55
C PHE A 349 31.85 -22.68 -6.22
N ARG A 350 30.57 -22.40 -5.91
CA ARG A 350 29.91 -22.99 -4.74
C ARG A 350 29.86 -24.52 -4.82
N SER A 351 29.50 -25.07 -5.99
CA SER A 351 29.45 -26.51 -6.19
C SER A 351 30.83 -27.17 -6.06
N GLN A 352 31.89 -26.50 -6.52
CA GLN A 352 33.27 -26.97 -6.36
C GLN A 352 33.67 -27.01 -4.88
N LEU A 353 33.44 -25.93 -4.13
CA LEU A 353 33.73 -25.89 -2.70
C LEU A 353 32.95 -26.95 -1.91
N GLU A 354 31.69 -27.19 -2.27
CA GLU A 354 30.87 -28.22 -1.64
C GLU A 354 31.41 -29.63 -1.93
N HIS A 355 31.86 -29.88 -3.16
CA HIS A 355 32.46 -31.16 -3.53
C HIS A 355 33.81 -31.37 -2.81
N GLU A 356 34.70 -30.38 -2.80
CA GLU A 356 35.98 -30.44 -2.10
C GLU A 356 35.79 -30.68 -0.60
N ALA A 357 34.82 -30.00 0.03
CA ALA A 357 34.50 -30.22 1.44
C ALA A 357 33.95 -31.64 1.70
N GLN A 358 33.12 -32.16 0.79
CA GLN A 358 32.59 -33.52 0.88
C GLN A 358 33.68 -34.57 0.73
N ASP A 359 34.62 -34.38 -0.19
CA ASP A 359 35.75 -35.29 -0.42
C ASP A 359 36.66 -35.36 0.81
N VAL A 360 37.01 -34.20 1.41
CA VAL A 360 37.79 -34.16 2.66
C VAL A 360 37.06 -34.84 3.81
N THR A 361 35.74 -34.64 3.91
CA THR A 361 34.93 -35.29 4.94
C THR A 361 34.94 -36.81 4.78
N SER A 362 34.75 -37.30 3.55
CA SER A 362 34.80 -38.72 3.23
C SER A 362 36.16 -39.34 3.56
N GLU A 363 37.26 -38.65 3.22
CA GLU A 363 38.61 -39.13 3.52
C GLU A 363 38.85 -39.25 5.04
N LEU A 364 38.41 -38.25 5.81
CA LEU A 364 38.53 -38.28 7.28
C LEU A 364 37.67 -39.39 7.91
N GLU A 365 36.46 -39.62 7.39
CA GLU A 365 35.59 -40.72 7.84
C GLU A 365 36.21 -42.09 7.57
N GLU A 366 36.80 -42.31 6.39
CA GLU A 366 37.52 -43.54 6.07
C GLU A 366 38.73 -43.78 6.99
N GLN A 367 39.50 -42.71 7.29
CA GLN A 367 40.61 -42.80 8.22
C GLN A 367 40.14 -43.16 9.64
N ILE A 368 39.04 -42.56 10.12
CA ILE A 368 38.46 -42.90 11.44
C ILE A 368 38.05 -44.36 11.48
N GLN A 369 37.32 -44.85 10.47
CA GLN A 369 36.88 -46.25 10.39
C GLN A 369 38.07 -47.22 10.41
N SER A 370 39.14 -46.91 9.68
CA SER A 370 40.37 -47.70 9.69
C SER A 370 40.99 -47.78 11.09
N LYS A 371 41.07 -46.65 11.80
CA LYS A 371 41.62 -46.60 13.16
C LYS A 371 40.74 -47.32 14.18
N GLU A 372 39.42 -47.25 14.06
CA GLU A 372 38.49 -47.99 14.91
C GLU A 372 38.62 -49.51 14.72
N ALA A 373 38.79 -49.96 13.47
CA ALA A 373 39.03 -51.36 13.16
C ALA A 373 40.35 -51.86 13.77
N ASP A 374 41.43 -51.08 13.64
CA ASP A 374 42.72 -51.39 14.26
C ASP A 374 42.64 -51.47 15.78
N LEU A 375 41.95 -50.53 16.41
CA LEU A 375 41.77 -50.49 17.86
C LEU A 375 40.97 -51.70 18.37
N THR A 376 39.97 -52.14 17.60
CA THR A 376 39.20 -53.36 17.89
C THR A 376 40.09 -54.60 17.82
N ARG A 377 40.93 -54.71 16.78
CA ARG A 377 41.90 -55.81 16.63
C ARG A 377 42.92 -55.86 17.77
N VAL A 378 43.46 -54.70 18.19
CA VAL A 378 44.42 -54.63 19.30
C VAL A 378 43.76 -55.06 20.62
N ARG A 379 42.50 -54.66 20.85
CA ARG A 379 41.75 -55.09 22.03
C ARG A 379 41.54 -56.60 22.06
N SER A 380 41.14 -57.21 20.96
CA SER A 380 40.93 -58.66 20.91
C SER A 380 42.22 -59.44 21.18
N GLN A 381 43.34 -59.03 20.57
CA GLN A 381 44.65 -59.66 20.81
C GLN A 381 45.11 -59.51 22.27
N ARG A 382 44.90 -58.32 22.87
CA ARG A 382 45.23 -58.10 24.29
C ARG A 382 44.43 -59.04 25.19
N ASP A 383 43.12 -59.17 24.94
CA ASP A 383 42.23 -59.96 25.78
C ASP A 383 42.54 -61.46 25.66
N GLU A 384 42.91 -61.93 24.47
CA GLU A 384 43.41 -63.29 24.21
C GLU A 384 44.70 -63.58 24.99
N LEU A 385 45.71 -62.72 24.89
CA LEU A 385 46.98 -62.88 25.63
C LEU A 385 46.79 -62.86 27.15
N LEU A 386 45.85 -62.06 27.66
CA LEU A 386 45.53 -62.05 29.09
C LEU A 386 44.88 -63.36 29.54
N ALA A 387 44.03 -63.95 28.71
CA ALA A 387 43.42 -65.26 28.99
C ALA A 387 44.47 -66.38 29.00
N GLU A 388 45.34 -66.44 27.98
CA GLU A 388 46.43 -67.41 27.90
C GLU A 388 47.36 -67.35 29.12
N LYS A 389 47.75 -66.13 29.52
CA LYS A 389 48.57 -65.91 30.71
C LYS A 389 47.89 -66.43 31.98
N GLY A 390 46.58 -66.25 32.10
CA GLY A 390 45.80 -66.75 33.23
C GLY A 390 45.83 -68.28 33.33
N ILE A 391 45.62 -68.96 32.19
CA ILE A 391 45.63 -70.42 32.10
C ILE A 391 47.02 -70.98 32.44
N LEU A 392 48.07 -70.43 31.84
CA LEU A 392 49.44 -70.91 32.05
C LEU A 392 49.86 -70.82 33.52
N LYS A 393 49.52 -69.71 34.18
CA LYS A 393 49.81 -69.49 35.59
C LYS A 393 49.10 -70.49 36.50
N ALA A 394 47.84 -70.80 36.21
CA ALA A 394 47.07 -71.80 36.97
C ALA A 394 47.66 -73.21 36.80
N SER A 395 48.05 -73.59 35.59
CA SER A 395 48.69 -74.88 35.31
C SER A 395 50.01 -75.05 36.07
N GLN A 396 50.85 -74.02 36.09
CA GLN A 396 52.14 -74.06 36.77
C GLN A 396 52.00 -74.23 38.29
N GLU A 397 51.02 -73.56 38.90
CA GLU A 397 50.75 -73.70 40.33
C GLU A 397 50.28 -75.12 40.69
N GLN A 398 49.42 -75.71 39.84
CA GLN A 398 48.96 -77.09 40.00
C GLN A 398 50.12 -78.09 39.91
N GLU A 399 51.01 -77.95 38.92
CA GLU A 399 52.19 -78.82 38.76
C GLU A 399 53.10 -78.75 39.98
N ARG A 400 53.35 -77.53 40.50
CA ARG A 400 54.16 -77.34 41.70
C ARG A 400 53.58 -78.08 42.91
N SER A 401 52.27 -77.93 43.15
CA SER A 401 51.59 -78.64 44.23
C SER A 401 51.68 -80.17 44.06
N SER A 402 51.52 -80.67 42.83
CA SER A 402 51.62 -82.11 42.54
C SER A 402 53.04 -82.65 42.82
N PHE A 403 54.07 -81.88 42.51
CA PHE A 403 55.46 -82.25 42.73
C PHE A 403 55.80 -82.32 44.23
N GLU A 404 55.32 -81.37 45.02
CA GLU A 404 55.48 -81.37 46.47
C GLU A 404 54.86 -82.63 47.10
N ASN A 405 53.65 -83.01 46.68
CA ASN A 405 52.97 -84.23 47.15
C ASN A 405 53.72 -85.51 46.75
N LEU A 406 54.29 -85.58 45.55
CA LEU A 406 55.06 -86.74 45.09
C LEU A 406 56.33 -86.92 45.94
N LYS A 407 57.00 -85.83 46.27
CA LYS A 407 58.23 -85.84 47.09
C LYS A 407 57.98 -86.43 48.48
N GLU A 408 56.87 -86.06 49.12
CA GLU A 408 56.48 -86.63 50.41
C GLU A 408 56.20 -88.14 50.32
N LEU A 409 55.53 -88.58 49.26
CA LEU A 409 55.21 -90.00 49.06
C LEU A 409 56.46 -90.87 48.84
N VAL A 410 57.44 -90.36 48.08
CA VAL A 410 58.70 -91.06 47.84
C VAL A 410 59.47 -91.23 49.15
N GLY A 411 59.61 -90.17 49.94
CA GLY A 411 60.29 -90.25 51.25
C GLY A 411 59.66 -91.30 52.17
N ALA A 412 58.33 -91.40 52.19
CA ALA A 412 57.62 -92.42 52.96
C ALA A 412 57.89 -93.86 52.46
N LYS A 413 58.07 -94.06 51.15
CA LYS A 413 58.39 -95.37 50.58
C LYS A 413 59.81 -95.80 50.89
N ASP A 414 60.78 -94.90 50.77
CA ASP A 414 62.20 -95.17 51.08
C ASP A 414 62.37 -95.62 52.53
N ASP A 415 61.67 -94.95 53.44
CA ASP A 415 61.65 -95.29 54.86
C ASP A 415 61.07 -96.69 55.16
N ARG A 416 60.09 -97.13 54.37
CA ARG A 416 59.50 -98.47 54.49
C ARG A 416 60.41 -99.54 53.89
N ILE A 417 61.06 -99.23 52.76
CA ILE A 417 62.02 -100.13 52.12
C ILE A 417 63.17 -100.39 53.09
N ALA A 418 63.74 -99.34 53.70
CA ALA A 418 64.81 -99.49 54.69
C ALA A 418 64.41 -100.40 55.87
N ALA A 419 63.16 -100.30 56.35
CA ALA A 419 62.64 -101.17 57.40
C ALA A 419 62.52 -102.64 56.96
N LEU A 420 62.02 -102.88 55.75
CA LEU A 420 61.90 -104.22 55.18
C LEU A 420 63.27 -104.85 54.85
N GLU A 421 64.24 -104.06 54.39
CA GLU A 421 65.60 -104.52 54.13
C GLU A 421 66.27 -105.04 55.41
N MET A 422 66.13 -104.34 56.53
CA MET A 422 66.61 -104.81 57.84
C MET A 422 65.90 -106.09 58.30
N GLU A 423 64.60 -106.23 58.02
CA GLU A 423 63.86 -107.46 58.35
C GLU A 423 64.31 -108.66 57.49
N VAL A 424 64.60 -108.44 56.20
CA VAL A 424 65.15 -109.47 55.31
C VAL A 424 66.54 -109.89 55.75
N GLU A 425 67.36 -108.95 56.25
CA GLU A 425 68.69 -109.24 56.76
C GLU A 425 68.65 -110.17 58.00
N ARG A 426 67.63 -110.04 58.87
CA ARG A 426 67.35 -110.99 59.97
C ARG A 426 67.02 -112.40 59.47
N LEU A 427 66.18 -112.50 58.44
CA LEU A 427 65.64 -113.77 57.96
C LEU A 427 66.63 -114.56 57.10
N ARG A 428 67.80 -113.99 56.75
CA ARG A 428 68.87 -114.74 56.09
C ARG A 428 69.49 -115.74 57.08
N PRO A 429 69.39 -117.06 56.81
CA PRO A 429 70.01 -118.06 57.67
C PRO A 429 71.54 -117.92 57.66
N SER A 430 72.14 -117.86 58.84
CA SER A 430 73.57 -118.20 58.99
C SER A 430 73.72 -119.68 58.63
N ALA A 431 74.62 -119.99 57.69
CA ALA A 431 74.70 -121.27 56.98
C ALA A 431 75.04 -122.53 57.82
N ASP A 432 74.89 -122.52 59.16
CA ASP A 432 75.40 -123.59 60.03
C ASP A 432 74.53 -123.92 61.27
N ALA A 433 73.20 -123.73 61.20
CA ALA A 433 72.33 -124.14 62.31
C ALA A 433 71.20 -125.07 61.86
N THR A 434 71.43 -126.38 62.02
CA THR A 434 70.42 -127.44 61.96
C THR A 434 69.30 -127.18 62.97
N MET A 435 68.08 -127.00 62.46
CA MET A 435 66.86 -126.94 63.27
C MET A 435 66.51 -128.35 63.74
N SER A 436 66.69 -128.66 65.02
CA SER A 436 66.26 -129.93 65.60
C SER A 436 65.01 -129.74 66.46
N GLU A 437 64.05 -130.64 66.25
CA GLU A 437 62.71 -130.69 66.85
C GLU A 437 62.74 -130.85 68.40
N PRO A 438 61.67 -130.42 69.10
CA PRO A 438 61.60 -130.48 70.55
C PRO A 438 61.10 -131.84 71.05
N ARG A 439 61.94 -132.56 71.82
CA ARG A 439 61.48 -133.58 72.79
C ARG A 439 62.31 -133.55 74.08
N PRO A 440 61.73 -134.01 75.20
CA PRO A 440 62.09 -133.57 76.54
C PRO A 440 63.19 -134.45 77.13
N ASP A 441 64.36 -133.86 77.36
CA ASP A 441 65.11 -134.00 78.61
C ASP A 441 66.27 -133.00 78.58
N LEU A 442 66.17 -131.96 79.43
CA LEU A 442 67.14 -130.89 79.56
C LEU A 442 68.50 -131.36 80.11
N GLU A 443 68.58 -132.61 80.58
CA GLU A 443 69.77 -133.16 81.24
C GLU A 443 70.74 -133.88 80.28
N SER A 444 70.40 -134.00 78.98
CA SER A 444 71.26 -134.67 77.99
C SER A 444 71.89 -133.75 76.93
N ILE A 445 71.66 -132.44 77.01
CA ILE A 445 72.22 -131.47 76.06
C ILE A 445 73.70 -131.21 76.40
N THR A 446 74.58 -131.35 75.41
CA THR A 446 76.02 -131.07 75.58
C THR A 446 76.27 -129.57 75.78
N VAL A 447 77.32 -129.22 76.54
CA VAL A 447 77.64 -127.82 76.87
C VAL A 447 77.91 -127.01 75.60
N GLU A 448 78.46 -127.63 74.56
CA GLU A 448 78.71 -127.05 73.24
C GLU A 448 77.41 -126.68 72.50
N GLU A 449 76.40 -127.55 72.50
CA GLU A 449 75.09 -127.28 71.90
C GLU A 449 74.34 -126.16 72.65
N LEU A 450 74.49 -126.10 73.98
CA LEU A 450 73.89 -125.03 74.79
C LEU A 450 74.55 -123.67 74.50
N ARG A 451 75.88 -123.64 74.33
CA ARG A 451 76.63 -122.42 73.97
C ARG A 451 76.28 -121.94 72.56
N ALA A 452 76.15 -122.84 71.59
CA ALA A 452 75.73 -122.48 70.23
C ALA A 452 74.31 -121.90 70.21
N LYS A 453 73.37 -122.50 70.97
CA LYS A 453 72.03 -121.96 71.15
C LYS A 453 72.04 -120.60 71.84
N PHE A 454 72.88 -120.40 72.87
CA PHE A 454 72.99 -119.12 73.56
C PHE A 454 73.58 -118.01 72.67
N LEU A 455 74.63 -118.30 71.90
CA LEU A 455 75.22 -117.36 70.94
C LEU A 455 74.24 -116.97 69.84
N LYS A 456 73.45 -117.94 69.34
CA LYS A 456 72.36 -117.67 68.41
C LYS A 456 71.30 -116.78 69.06
N LEU A 457 70.86 -117.10 70.28
CA LEU A 457 69.87 -116.32 71.02
C LEU A 457 70.35 -114.89 71.31
N GLU A 458 71.63 -114.70 71.64
CA GLU A 458 72.23 -113.39 71.90
C GLU A 458 72.34 -112.57 70.60
N LYS A 459 72.67 -113.22 69.47
CA LYS A 459 72.69 -112.57 68.15
C LYS A 459 71.28 -112.19 67.70
N ASP A 460 70.32 -113.09 67.86
CA ASP A 460 68.91 -112.85 67.56
C ASP A 460 68.36 -111.73 68.45
N PHE A 461 68.69 -111.71 69.74
CA PHE A 461 68.31 -110.65 70.67
C PHE A 461 68.92 -109.29 70.26
N LYS A 462 70.20 -109.24 69.88
CA LYS A 462 70.84 -108.00 69.38
C LYS A 462 70.22 -107.51 68.08
N SER A 463 69.88 -108.41 67.16
CA SER A 463 69.18 -108.07 65.90
C SER A 463 67.80 -107.48 66.20
N ILE A 464 67.01 -108.15 67.03
CA ILE A 464 65.67 -107.69 67.44
C ILE A 464 65.73 -106.31 68.11
N VAL A 465 66.73 -106.06 68.97
CA VAL A 465 66.94 -104.77 69.63
C VAL A 465 67.31 -103.67 68.63
N GLN A 466 68.01 -103.98 67.54
CA GLN A 466 68.32 -103.03 66.46
C GLN A 466 67.15 -102.82 65.49
N GLU A 467 66.30 -103.82 65.28
CA GLU A 467 65.12 -103.76 64.41
C GLU A 467 63.96 -103.00 65.05
N LEU A 468 63.79 -103.11 66.37
CA LEU A 468 62.69 -102.47 67.11
C LEU A 468 62.59 -100.96 66.83
N PRO A 469 63.68 -100.17 66.89
CA PRO A 469 63.65 -98.74 66.56
C PRO A 469 63.29 -98.44 65.09
N SER A 470 63.76 -99.25 64.15
CA SER A 470 63.45 -99.07 62.73
C SER A 470 61.99 -99.40 62.44
N MET A 471 61.51 -100.53 62.94
CA MET A 471 60.14 -100.98 62.81
C MET A 471 59.19 -100.01 63.54
N GLU A 472 59.58 -99.50 64.71
CA GLU A 472 58.87 -98.44 65.40
C GLU A 472 58.84 -97.15 64.58
N LYS A 473 59.95 -96.74 63.94
CA LYS A 473 60.01 -95.55 63.08
C LYS A 473 59.12 -95.71 61.85
N ALA A 474 59.14 -96.88 61.20
CA ALA A 474 58.28 -97.20 60.06
C ALA A 474 56.80 -97.27 60.47
N TYR A 475 56.49 -97.88 61.62
CA TYR A 475 55.14 -97.95 62.18
C TYR A 475 54.63 -96.55 62.55
N ARG A 476 55.43 -95.74 63.25
CA ARG A 476 55.08 -94.35 63.60
C ARG A 476 54.86 -93.49 62.36
N ARG A 477 55.69 -93.60 61.32
CA ARG A 477 55.46 -92.90 60.05
C ARG A 477 54.23 -93.43 59.31
N SER A 478 54.00 -94.74 59.30
CA SER A 478 52.80 -95.33 58.69
C SER A 478 51.53 -94.89 59.40
N VAL A 479 51.53 -94.82 60.74
CA VAL A 479 50.44 -94.30 61.54
C VAL A 479 50.27 -92.80 61.27
N ALA A 480 51.35 -92.02 61.20
CA ALA A 480 51.29 -90.60 60.87
C ALA A 480 50.73 -90.36 59.45
N ILE A 481 51.09 -91.18 58.46
CA ILE A 481 50.54 -91.12 57.10
C ILE A 481 49.07 -91.57 57.09
N SER A 482 48.69 -92.58 57.87
CA SER A 482 47.30 -93.02 58.00
C SER A 482 46.44 -91.93 58.64
N GLN A 483 46.92 -91.32 59.73
CA GLN A 483 46.29 -90.17 60.37
C GLN A 483 46.23 -88.98 59.42
N LYS A 484 47.32 -88.67 58.69
CA LYS A 484 47.33 -87.63 57.66
C LYS A 484 46.30 -87.92 56.57
N LYS A 485 46.17 -89.15 56.08
CA LYS A 485 45.13 -89.54 55.11
C LYS A 485 43.72 -89.40 55.66
N VAL A 486 43.48 -89.75 56.93
CA VAL A 486 42.17 -89.54 57.56
C VAL A 486 41.88 -88.04 57.69
N MET A 487 42.87 -87.23 58.06
CA MET A 487 42.75 -85.78 58.07
C MET A 487 42.53 -85.19 56.67
N ASP A 488 43.23 -85.70 55.65
CA ASP A 488 43.08 -85.29 54.25
C ASP A 488 41.72 -85.70 53.69
N GLN A 489 41.19 -86.86 54.11
CA GLN A 489 39.86 -87.33 53.75
C GLN A 489 38.78 -86.49 54.43
N ASN A 490 38.92 -86.17 55.72
CA ASN A 490 38.05 -85.20 56.40
C ASN A 490 38.12 -83.82 55.71
N ALA A 491 39.32 -83.36 55.33
CA ALA A 491 39.49 -82.11 54.59
C ALA A 491 38.93 -82.20 53.16
N ALA A 492 38.89 -83.38 52.54
CA ALA A 492 38.25 -83.61 51.26
C ALA A 492 36.72 -83.60 51.40
N GLU A 493 36.18 -84.20 52.46
CA GLU A 493 34.75 -84.17 52.79
C GLU A 493 34.28 -82.76 53.13
N GLU A 494 35.06 -82.00 53.90
CA GLU A 494 34.79 -80.59 54.18
C GLU A 494 34.87 -79.75 52.90
N ARG A 495 35.85 -80.01 52.02
CA ARG A 495 35.90 -79.39 50.69
C ARG A 495 34.70 -79.77 49.83
N ILE A 496 34.24 -81.01 49.84
CA ILE A 496 33.03 -81.43 49.11
C ILE A 496 31.80 -80.72 49.67
N ALA A 497 31.69 -80.57 50.99
CA ALA A 497 30.59 -79.83 51.63
C ALA A 497 30.61 -78.35 51.21
N ILE A 498 31.79 -77.71 51.24
CA ILE A 498 31.99 -76.33 50.76
C ILE A 498 31.64 -76.24 49.27
N LEU A 499 32.17 -77.11 48.42
CA LEU A 499 31.90 -77.14 46.98
C LEU A 499 30.42 -77.39 46.68
N THR A 500 29.72 -78.16 47.50
CA THR A 500 28.27 -78.38 47.37
C THR A 500 27.50 -77.11 47.72
N GLN A 501 27.94 -76.39 48.76
CA GLN A 501 27.37 -75.10 49.11
C GLN A 501 27.70 -74.04 48.05
N GLU A 502 28.91 -74.02 47.51
CA GLU A 502 29.32 -73.14 46.43
C GLU A 502 28.58 -73.45 45.14
N LYS A 503 28.36 -74.73 44.82
CA LYS A 503 27.51 -75.16 43.69
C LYS A 503 26.08 -74.67 43.87
N SER A 504 25.47 -74.85 45.03
CA SER A 504 24.10 -74.36 45.26
C SER A 504 24.01 -72.84 45.17
N LYS A 505 25.02 -72.11 45.69
CA LYS A 505 25.15 -70.66 45.48
C LYS A 505 25.37 -70.30 44.01
N ALA A 506 26.15 -71.08 43.26
CA ALA A 506 26.41 -70.88 41.84
C ALA A 506 25.15 -71.14 41.01
N ASP A 507 24.39 -72.19 41.31
CA ASP A 507 23.10 -72.50 40.68
C ASP A 507 22.09 -71.39 40.95
N GLN A 508 21.98 -70.90 42.20
CA GLN A 508 21.14 -69.74 42.53
C GLN A 508 21.55 -68.50 41.73
N LYS A 509 22.86 -68.20 41.67
CA LYS A 509 23.38 -67.08 40.86
C LYS A 509 23.11 -67.29 39.37
N TYR A 510 23.24 -68.51 38.86
CA TYR A 510 22.99 -68.85 37.47
C TYR A 510 21.52 -68.62 37.11
N PHE A 511 20.58 -69.12 37.91
CA PHE A 511 19.15 -68.92 37.66
C PHE A 511 18.74 -67.45 37.83
N ALA A 512 19.31 -66.73 38.80
CA ALA A 512 19.11 -65.29 38.92
C ALA A 512 19.62 -64.56 37.67
N ALA A 513 20.85 -64.83 37.23
CA ALA A 513 21.42 -64.24 36.02
C ALA A 513 20.65 -64.61 34.75
N ARG A 514 20.12 -65.84 34.66
CA ARG A 514 19.27 -66.28 33.54
C ARG A 514 17.94 -65.52 33.52
N LYS A 515 17.31 -65.36 34.68
CA LYS A 515 16.09 -64.56 34.83
C LYS A 515 16.34 -63.10 34.45
N ASP A 516 17.44 -62.52 34.90
CA ASP A 516 17.84 -61.16 34.53
C ASP A 516 18.11 -61.04 33.02
N ALA A 517 18.77 -62.04 32.43
CA ALA A 517 19.00 -62.09 30.98
C ALA A 517 17.69 -62.17 30.19
N ASP A 518 16.70 -62.93 30.66
CA ASP A 518 15.37 -63.00 30.02
C ASP A 518 14.61 -61.67 30.14
N ILE A 519 14.71 -60.99 31.30
CA ILE A 519 14.17 -59.64 31.48
C ILE A 519 14.83 -58.67 30.49
N ARG A 520 16.16 -58.70 30.38
CA ARG A 520 16.92 -57.86 29.43
C ARG A 520 16.56 -58.18 27.98
N ASN A 521 16.39 -59.45 27.62
CA ASN A 521 15.97 -59.84 26.27
C ASN A 521 14.58 -59.31 25.92
N ASN A 522 13.64 -59.36 26.86
CA ASN A 522 12.32 -58.77 26.68
C ASN A 522 12.39 -57.25 26.54
N GLU A 523 13.19 -56.59 27.37
CA GLU A 523 13.45 -55.15 27.30
C GLU A 523 14.05 -54.76 25.93
N ILE A 524 15.04 -55.52 25.43
CA ILE A 524 15.63 -55.34 24.09
C ILE A 524 14.57 -55.49 22.99
N ARG A 525 13.66 -56.48 23.09
CA ARG A 525 12.56 -56.63 22.10
C ARG A 525 11.63 -55.43 22.11
N THR A 526 11.22 -54.97 23.30
CA THR A 526 10.37 -53.79 23.44
C THR A 526 11.06 -52.53 22.90
N LEU A 527 12.33 -52.32 23.23
CA LEU A 527 13.13 -51.22 22.70
C LEU A 527 13.29 -51.29 21.18
N ARG A 528 13.51 -52.48 20.60
CA ARG A 528 13.55 -52.65 19.14
C ARG A 528 12.21 -52.32 18.49
N GLN A 529 11.09 -52.74 19.09
CA GLN A 529 9.76 -52.43 18.58
C GLN A 529 9.48 -50.93 18.68
N GLN A 530 9.85 -50.28 19.79
CA GLN A 530 9.77 -48.83 19.94
C GLN A 530 10.63 -48.12 18.89
N ASN A 531 11.89 -48.53 18.70
CA ASN A 531 12.78 -47.94 17.71
C ASN A 531 12.25 -48.10 16.27
N GLY A 532 11.61 -49.23 15.96
CA GLY A 532 10.90 -49.43 14.69
C GLY A 532 9.78 -48.41 14.48
N LYS A 533 8.91 -48.24 15.47
CA LYS A 533 7.84 -47.21 15.44
C LYS A 533 8.41 -45.79 15.35
N SER A 534 9.47 -45.49 16.10
CA SER A 534 10.17 -44.20 16.01
C SER A 534 10.71 -43.95 14.60
N SER A 535 11.27 -44.99 13.95
CA SER A 535 11.78 -44.90 12.59
C SER A 535 10.67 -44.66 11.56
N GLU A 536 9.51 -45.31 11.71
CA GLU A 536 8.31 -45.07 10.89
C GLU A 536 7.79 -43.64 11.05
N ILE A 537 7.71 -43.14 12.29
CA ILE A 537 7.31 -41.76 12.58
C ILE A 537 8.31 -40.77 11.95
N ILE A 538 9.62 -41.03 12.07
CA ILE A 538 10.65 -40.19 11.44
C ILE A 538 10.52 -40.20 9.91
N ALA A 539 10.24 -41.34 9.29
CA ALA A 539 10.02 -41.43 7.85
C ALA A 539 8.79 -40.62 7.40
N SER A 540 7.68 -40.74 8.13
CA SER A 540 6.47 -39.94 7.88
C SER A 540 6.72 -38.44 8.07
N LEU A 541 7.43 -38.04 9.13
CA LEU A 541 7.79 -36.64 9.36
C LEU A 541 8.70 -36.09 8.25
N LYS A 542 9.64 -36.89 7.74
CA LYS A 542 10.48 -36.51 6.58
C LYS A 542 9.63 -36.33 5.31
N GLU A 543 8.69 -37.23 5.05
CA GLU A 543 7.77 -37.09 3.92
C GLU A 543 6.93 -35.81 4.04
N HIS A 544 6.37 -35.54 5.22
CA HIS A 544 5.64 -34.29 5.47
C HIS A 544 6.53 -33.04 5.34
N ASP A 545 7.79 -33.07 5.79
CA ASP A 545 8.73 -31.95 5.59
C ASP A 545 9.02 -31.72 4.10
N THR A 546 9.17 -32.79 3.31
CA THR A 546 9.34 -32.65 1.85
C THR A 546 8.10 -32.08 1.16
N GLN A 547 6.91 -32.52 1.56
CA GLN A 547 5.64 -31.97 1.06
C GLN A 547 5.46 -30.49 1.47
N ALA A 548 5.82 -30.12 2.70
CA ALA A 548 5.78 -28.74 3.15
C ALA A 548 6.76 -27.86 2.38
N ARG A 549 8.01 -28.30 2.16
CA ARG A 549 9.01 -27.58 1.36
C ARG A 549 8.57 -27.36 -0.08
N THR A 550 7.97 -28.37 -0.72
CA THR A 550 7.45 -28.23 -2.08
C THR A 550 6.28 -27.26 -2.16
N LEU A 551 5.36 -27.27 -1.18
CA LEU A 551 4.28 -26.31 -1.08
C LEU A 551 4.80 -24.88 -0.89
N VAL A 552 5.77 -24.67 0.01
CA VAL A 552 6.41 -23.37 0.21
C VAL A 552 7.06 -22.87 -1.08
N SER A 553 7.83 -23.71 -1.78
CA SER A 553 8.44 -23.32 -3.07
C SER A 553 7.40 -22.94 -4.13
N ASN A 554 6.26 -23.64 -4.18
CA ASN A 554 5.18 -23.30 -5.10
C ASN A 554 4.50 -21.97 -4.74
N LEU A 555 4.27 -21.72 -3.44
CA LEU A 555 3.71 -20.45 -2.95
C LEU A 555 4.68 -19.28 -3.17
N GLU A 556 5.98 -19.49 -2.98
CA GLU A 556 7.02 -18.51 -3.29
C GLU A 556 7.01 -18.14 -4.77
N LYS A 557 6.94 -19.15 -5.67
CA LYS A 557 6.82 -18.90 -7.12
C LYS A 557 5.57 -18.08 -7.44
N GLN A 558 4.40 -18.46 -6.91
CA GLN A 558 3.15 -17.73 -7.12
C GLN A 558 3.23 -16.29 -6.60
N LEU A 559 3.85 -16.06 -5.44
CA LEU A 559 4.08 -14.71 -4.91
C LEU A 559 4.98 -13.89 -5.85
N THR A 560 6.05 -14.47 -6.37
CA THR A 560 6.94 -13.76 -7.31
C THR A 560 6.25 -13.42 -8.63
N ASP A 561 5.39 -14.31 -9.14
CA ASP A 561 4.62 -14.08 -10.36
C ASP A 561 3.54 -13.00 -10.15
N LEU A 562 2.84 -13.03 -9.01
CA LEU A 562 1.88 -11.99 -8.62
C LEU A 562 2.56 -10.64 -8.42
N GLN A 563 3.74 -10.60 -7.79
CA GLN A 563 4.52 -9.38 -7.65
C GLN A 563 4.91 -8.81 -9.02
N ARG A 564 5.41 -9.64 -9.94
CA ARG A 564 5.74 -9.21 -11.32
C ARG A 564 4.50 -8.68 -12.05
N SER A 565 3.38 -9.40 -12.00
CA SER A 565 2.12 -8.95 -12.62
C SER A 565 1.63 -7.61 -12.04
N ASN A 566 1.71 -7.44 -10.72
CA ASN A 566 1.31 -6.19 -10.07
C ASN A 566 2.24 -5.03 -10.45
N THR A 567 3.55 -5.26 -10.53
CA THR A 567 4.49 -4.23 -11.01
C THR A 567 4.24 -3.82 -12.47
N ALA A 568 3.94 -4.79 -13.35
CA ALA A 568 3.59 -4.50 -14.75
C ALA A 568 2.30 -3.67 -14.84
N THR A 569 1.27 -4.06 -14.07
CA THR A 569 -0.02 -3.36 -14.02
C THR A 569 0.12 -1.95 -13.43
N MET A 570 0.97 -1.77 -12.41
CA MET A 570 1.26 -0.44 -11.87
C MET A 570 1.96 0.45 -12.89
N GLU A 571 2.92 -0.08 -13.64
CA GLU A 571 3.65 0.66 -14.66
C GLU A 571 2.74 1.06 -15.83
N GLU A 572 1.87 0.15 -16.27
CA GLU A 572 0.84 0.47 -17.27
C GLU A 572 -0.12 1.56 -16.78
N ASN A 573 -0.62 1.45 -15.54
CA ASN A 573 -1.46 2.49 -14.94
C ASN A 573 -0.74 3.83 -14.82
N ARG A 574 0.56 3.83 -14.51
CA ARG A 574 1.38 5.05 -14.46
C ARG A 574 1.50 5.66 -15.85
N GLY A 575 1.75 4.84 -16.87
CA GLY A 575 1.78 5.27 -18.27
C GLY A 575 0.45 5.87 -18.73
N LEU A 576 -0.67 5.20 -18.45
CA LEU A 576 -2.01 5.70 -18.76
C LEU A 576 -2.33 7.01 -18.04
N LYS A 577 -1.95 7.16 -16.76
CA LYS A 577 -2.13 8.41 -16.01
C LYS A 577 -1.31 9.57 -16.60
N VAL A 578 -0.07 9.34 -17.01
CA VAL A 578 0.76 10.37 -17.66
C VAL A 578 0.15 10.78 -19.00
N SER A 579 -0.22 9.81 -19.84
CA SER A 579 -0.87 10.08 -21.13
C SER A 579 -2.20 10.84 -20.97
N SER A 580 -3.02 10.46 -19.99
CA SER A 580 -4.27 11.16 -19.67
C SER A 580 -4.02 12.60 -19.23
N ASN A 581 -3.06 12.83 -18.33
CA ASN A 581 -2.71 14.18 -17.87
C ASN A 581 -2.16 15.05 -19.02
N GLU A 582 -1.36 14.49 -19.92
CA GLU A 582 -0.89 15.22 -21.10
C GLU A 582 -2.02 15.54 -22.07
N ALA A 583 -2.97 14.63 -22.26
CA ALA A 583 -4.15 14.87 -23.08
C ALA A 583 -5.02 16.00 -22.49
N ILE A 584 -5.21 16.02 -21.16
CA ILE A 584 -5.94 17.09 -20.46
C ILE A 584 -5.23 18.44 -20.66
N LYS A 585 -3.91 18.51 -20.42
CA LYS A 585 -3.13 19.75 -20.61
C LYS A 585 -3.20 20.25 -22.05
N ARG A 586 -3.13 19.35 -23.03
CA ARG A 586 -3.29 19.70 -24.45
C ARG A 586 -4.68 20.24 -24.74
N ALA A 587 -5.73 19.62 -24.21
CA ALA A 587 -7.10 20.08 -24.37
C ALA A 587 -7.33 21.47 -23.74
N GLU A 588 -6.79 21.71 -22.53
CA GLU A 588 -6.86 23.02 -21.87
C GLU A 588 -6.12 24.11 -22.65
N HIS A 589 -4.93 23.79 -23.17
CA HIS A 589 -4.15 24.73 -23.99
C HIS A 589 -4.91 25.14 -25.27
N VAL A 590 -5.45 24.16 -26.00
CA VAL A 590 -6.26 24.42 -27.20
C VAL A 590 -7.52 25.22 -26.85
N LYS A 591 -8.17 24.91 -25.72
CA LYS A 591 -9.34 25.65 -25.24
C LYS A 591 -9.03 27.11 -24.94
N SER A 592 -7.88 27.40 -24.32
CA SER A 592 -7.41 28.77 -24.08
C SER A 592 -7.16 29.52 -25.39
N GLN A 593 -6.46 28.89 -26.33
CA GLN A 593 -6.19 29.50 -27.65
C GLN A 593 -7.48 29.80 -28.41
N ILE A 594 -8.47 28.90 -28.37
CA ILE A 594 -9.79 29.13 -28.97
C ILE A 594 -10.47 30.34 -28.31
N ALA A 595 -10.42 30.46 -26.97
CA ALA A 595 -11.02 31.59 -26.26
C ALA A 595 -10.35 32.92 -26.63
N ASP A 596 -9.02 32.95 -26.72
CA ASP A 596 -8.25 34.14 -27.09
C ASP A 596 -8.55 34.59 -28.53
N LEU A 597 -8.59 33.64 -29.48
CA LEU A 597 -8.96 33.91 -30.86
C LEU A 597 -10.42 34.38 -30.98
N GLN A 598 -11.34 33.79 -30.23
CA GLN A 598 -12.75 34.22 -30.19
C GLN A 598 -12.87 35.66 -29.67
N ASN A 599 -12.13 36.02 -28.61
CA ASN A 599 -12.14 37.38 -28.06
C ASN A 599 -11.51 38.38 -29.03
N LEU A 600 -10.42 38.01 -29.70
CA LEU A 600 -9.79 38.86 -30.71
C LEU A 600 -10.74 39.13 -31.88
N VAL A 601 -11.41 38.08 -32.40
CA VAL A 601 -12.40 38.22 -33.48
C VAL A 601 -13.54 39.13 -33.05
N LYS A 602 -14.15 38.88 -31.88
CA LYS A 602 -15.22 39.75 -31.34
C LYS A 602 -14.80 41.21 -31.25
N THR A 603 -13.60 41.47 -30.73
CA THR A 603 -13.10 42.86 -30.56
C THR A 603 -12.85 43.52 -31.91
N LYS A 604 -12.34 42.78 -32.90
CA LYS A 604 -12.13 43.29 -34.25
C LYS A 604 -13.44 43.57 -34.97
N ASP A 605 -14.43 42.68 -34.83
CA ASP A 605 -15.77 42.85 -35.40
C ASP A 605 -16.44 44.10 -34.83
N THR A 606 -16.42 44.31 -33.51
CA THR A 606 -17.01 45.51 -32.90
C THR A 606 -16.34 46.79 -33.40
N VAL A 607 -15.00 46.81 -33.45
CA VAL A 607 -14.25 47.99 -33.92
C VAL A 607 -14.50 48.27 -35.40
N ALA A 608 -14.65 47.23 -36.23
CA ALA A 608 -14.95 47.38 -37.64
C ALA A 608 -16.35 47.96 -37.86
N VAL A 609 -17.36 47.44 -37.14
CA VAL A 609 -18.75 47.95 -37.20
C VAL A 609 -18.81 49.41 -36.75
N ASP A 610 -18.19 49.75 -35.61
CA ASP A 610 -18.18 51.14 -35.09
C ASP A 610 -17.57 52.13 -36.09
N LYS A 611 -16.46 51.74 -36.74
CA LYS A 611 -15.80 52.57 -37.76
C LYS A 611 -16.66 52.75 -39.01
N LEU A 612 -17.33 51.69 -39.46
CA LEU A 612 -18.22 51.74 -40.61
C LEU A 612 -19.43 52.65 -40.33
N GLU A 613 -20.03 52.54 -39.14
CA GLU A 613 -21.13 53.42 -38.72
C GLU A 613 -20.70 54.89 -38.67
N GLN A 614 -19.52 55.18 -38.12
CA GLN A 614 -18.98 56.54 -38.07
C GLN A 614 -18.73 57.10 -39.47
N ALA A 615 -18.13 56.30 -40.37
CA ALA A 615 -17.90 56.70 -41.75
C ALA A 615 -19.22 57.02 -42.48
N ASN A 616 -20.24 56.15 -42.34
CA ASN A 616 -21.54 56.37 -42.95
C ASN A 616 -22.22 57.65 -42.44
N ARG A 617 -22.15 57.92 -41.12
CA ARG A 617 -22.68 59.16 -40.52
C ARG A 617 -21.99 60.39 -41.09
N HIS A 618 -20.65 60.41 -41.10
CA HIS A 618 -19.89 61.54 -41.64
C HIS A 618 -20.16 61.79 -43.13
N GLU A 619 -20.34 60.73 -43.92
CA GLU A 619 -20.72 60.88 -45.33
C GLU A 619 -22.10 61.48 -45.52
N THR A 620 -23.10 61.07 -44.73
CA THR A 620 -24.45 61.65 -44.79
C THR A 620 -24.47 63.12 -44.36
N GLU A 621 -23.74 63.46 -43.29
CA GLU A 621 -23.58 64.83 -42.82
C GLU A 621 -22.86 65.71 -43.84
N ALA A 622 -21.83 65.18 -44.51
CA ALA A 622 -21.11 65.90 -45.55
C ALA A 622 -22.03 66.28 -46.72
N GLU A 623 -22.88 65.36 -47.19
CA GLU A 623 -23.79 65.63 -48.29
C GLU A 623 -24.89 66.65 -47.90
N ARG A 624 -25.41 66.54 -46.67
CA ARG A 624 -26.32 67.54 -46.11
C ARG A 624 -25.69 68.94 -46.06
N LEU A 625 -24.45 69.03 -45.59
CA LEU A 625 -23.72 70.30 -45.50
C LEU A 625 -23.41 70.87 -46.88
N LYS A 626 -23.13 70.05 -47.90
CA LYS A 626 -22.96 70.51 -49.29
C LYS A 626 -24.22 71.19 -49.81
N VAL A 627 -25.39 70.58 -49.64
CA VAL A 627 -26.67 71.19 -50.05
C VAL A 627 -26.92 72.51 -49.34
N ARG A 628 -26.63 72.57 -48.03
CA ARG A 628 -26.72 73.81 -47.25
C ARG A 628 -25.75 74.88 -47.77
N LEU A 629 -24.51 74.51 -48.06
CA LEU A 629 -23.49 75.42 -48.58
C LEU A 629 -23.91 75.98 -49.95
N GLU A 630 -24.39 75.15 -50.86
CA GLU A 630 -24.87 75.58 -52.18
C GLU A 630 -26.05 76.57 -52.07
N HIS A 631 -26.95 76.35 -51.12
CA HIS A 631 -28.06 77.28 -50.88
C HIS A 631 -27.56 78.63 -50.35
N VAL A 632 -26.69 78.62 -49.33
CA VAL A 632 -26.08 79.85 -48.80
C VAL A 632 -25.27 80.60 -49.87
N GLN A 633 -24.60 79.88 -50.76
CA GLN A 633 -23.90 80.47 -51.92
C GLN A 633 -24.87 81.13 -52.90
N LYS A 634 -25.98 80.47 -53.22
CA LYS A 634 -27.04 81.04 -54.06
C LYS A 634 -27.60 82.31 -53.44
N ASP A 635 -27.89 82.30 -52.14
CA ASP A 635 -28.39 83.45 -51.39
C ASP A 635 -27.40 84.61 -51.41
N ARG A 636 -26.11 84.33 -51.15
CA ARG A 636 -25.03 85.33 -51.27
C ARG A 636 -25.03 85.98 -52.65
N ASP A 637 -25.17 85.18 -53.71
CA ASP A 637 -25.13 85.67 -55.09
C ASP A 637 -26.39 86.48 -55.46
N THR A 638 -27.58 86.13 -54.94
CA THR A 638 -28.79 86.96 -55.05
C THR A 638 -28.66 88.27 -54.29
N TRP A 639 -28.13 88.27 -53.07
CA TRP A 639 -27.86 89.49 -52.30
C TRP A 639 -26.86 90.41 -53.02
N LYS A 640 -25.79 89.83 -53.58
CA LYS A 640 -24.81 90.57 -54.39
C LYS A 640 -25.44 91.24 -55.61
N LYS A 641 -26.33 90.53 -56.32
CA LYS A 641 -27.08 91.10 -57.46
C LYS A 641 -28.04 92.21 -57.05
N LYS A 642 -28.73 92.08 -55.92
CA LYS A 642 -29.63 93.13 -55.39
C LYS A 642 -28.87 94.41 -55.03
N ALA A 643 -27.63 94.32 -54.53
CA ALA A 643 -26.81 95.48 -54.17
C ALA A 643 -26.30 96.29 -55.39
N LEU A 644 -26.11 95.65 -56.54
CA LEU A 644 -25.58 96.30 -57.76
C LEU A 644 -26.66 97.03 -58.60
N GLY A 645 -27.95 96.81 -58.33
CA GLY A 645 -29.05 97.32 -59.16
C GLY A 645 -29.61 98.70 -58.80
N LYS A 646 -29.05 99.40 -57.81
CA LYS A 646 -29.55 100.72 -57.32
C LYS A 646 -28.47 101.81 -57.28
N VAL A 647 -27.80 102.06 -58.41
CA VAL A 647 -27.08 103.34 -58.60
C VAL A 647 -28.11 104.35 -59.11
N SER A 648 -28.53 105.28 -58.25
CA SER A 648 -29.59 106.28 -58.53
C SER A 648 -29.01 107.47 -59.30
N GLU A 649 -29.78 108.09 -60.20
CA GLU A 649 -29.42 109.34 -60.91
C GLU A 649 -28.99 110.47 -59.94
N GLU A 650 -29.45 110.40 -58.69
CA GLU A 650 -29.07 111.28 -57.59
C GLU A 650 -27.57 111.19 -57.25
N GLU A 651 -26.95 110.01 -57.38
CA GLU A 651 -25.52 109.82 -57.11
C GLU A 651 -24.63 110.49 -58.18
N ASP A 652 -25.07 110.47 -59.45
CA ASP A 652 -24.37 111.12 -60.57
C ASP A 652 -24.46 112.66 -60.52
N VAL A 653 -25.57 113.20 -60.02
CA VAL A 653 -25.72 114.64 -59.77
C VAL A 653 -24.82 115.10 -58.62
N LEU A 654 -24.78 114.34 -57.52
CA LEU A 654 -23.92 114.64 -56.37
C LEU A 654 -22.42 114.58 -56.72
N ARG A 655 -22.00 113.61 -57.54
CA ARG A 655 -20.62 113.51 -58.05
C ARG A 655 -20.23 114.73 -58.90
N ARG A 656 -21.11 115.25 -59.77
CA ARG A 656 -20.84 116.46 -60.57
C ARG A 656 -20.69 117.74 -59.73
N ILE A 657 -21.41 117.83 -58.60
CA ILE A 657 -21.29 118.98 -57.69
C ILE A 657 -19.97 118.93 -56.91
N ALA A 658 -19.62 117.75 -56.38
CA ALA A 658 -18.47 117.58 -55.50
C ALA A 658 -17.11 117.60 -56.23
N LEU A 659 -17.05 117.11 -57.47
CA LEU A 659 -15.80 116.89 -58.19
C LEU A 659 -15.41 118.06 -59.10
N CYS A 660 -14.10 118.30 -59.22
CA CYS A 660 -13.52 119.38 -60.03
C CYS A 660 -13.94 119.25 -61.50
N SER A 661 -14.42 120.33 -62.10
CA SER A 661 -14.87 120.33 -63.51
C SER A 661 -13.74 120.12 -64.53
N VAL A 662 -12.48 120.22 -64.12
CA VAL A 662 -11.32 120.02 -65.00
C VAL A 662 -10.89 118.55 -65.06
N CYS A 663 -10.85 117.85 -63.93
CA CYS A 663 -10.42 116.44 -63.89
C CYS A 663 -11.54 115.43 -63.62
N GLN A 664 -12.71 115.87 -63.15
CA GLN A 664 -13.87 115.06 -62.76
C GLN A 664 -13.57 113.91 -61.77
N ASN A 665 -12.42 113.97 -61.08
CA ASN A 665 -11.96 112.91 -60.21
C ASN A 665 -11.68 113.41 -58.78
N ASN A 666 -11.08 114.59 -58.66
CA ASN A 666 -10.70 115.15 -57.36
C ASN A 666 -11.78 116.12 -56.86
N PRO A 667 -12.09 116.15 -55.56
CA PRO A 667 -13.03 117.10 -54.98
C PRO A 667 -12.57 118.55 -55.17
N LYS A 668 -13.51 119.49 -55.23
CA LYS A 668 -13.21 120.93 -55.32
C LYS A 668 -12.66 121.44 -53.98
N ASP A 669 -11.35 121.65 -53.88
CA ASP A 669 -10.65 122.07 -52.65
C ASP A 669 -9.85 123.39 -52.80
N CYS A 670 -10.07 124.12 -53.90
CA CYS A 670 -9.39 125.39 -54.18
C CYS A 670 -10.32 126.40 -54.86
N MET A 671 -10.24 127.67 -54.45
CA MET A 671 -10.95 128.81 -55.03
C MET A 671 -9.98 129.83 -55.62
N LEU A 672 -10.27 130.37 -56.81
CA LEU A 672 -9.53 131.50 -57.40
C LEU A 672 -10.06 132.85 -56.90
N LYS A 673 -9.29 133.61 -56.11
CA LYS A 673 -9.68 134.93 -55.55
C LYS A 673 -10.17 135.95 -56.59
N THR A 674 -9.66 135.92 -57.82
CA THR A 674 -10.03 136.91 -58.85
C THR A 674 -11.44 136.72 -59.41
N CYS A 675 -12.03 135.53 -59.27
CA CYS A 675 -13.33 135.20 -59.84
C CYS A 675 -14.21 134.26 -59.01
N ASN A 676 -13.75 133.82 -57.83
CA ASN A 676 -14.40 132.91 -56.90
C ASN A 676 -14.90 131.58 -57.51
N HIS A 677 -14.21 131.04 -58.52
CA HIS A 677 -14.53 129.71 -59.08
C HIS A 677 -13.72 128.61 -58.39
N PHE A 678 -14.37 127.47 -58.17
CA PHE A 678 -13.82 126.33 -57.42
C PHE A 678 -13.31 125.19 -58.34
N PHE A 679 -12.09 124.73 -58.08
CA PHE A 679 -11.43 123.61 -58.75
C PHE A 679 -10.66 122.78 -57.73
N CYS A 680 -10.07 121.65 -58.12
CA CYS A 680 -9.05 121.07 -57.27
C CYS A 680 -7.76 121.89 -57.35
N LYS A 681 -7.01 121.98 -56.25
CA LYS A 681 -5.76 122.73 -56.15
C LYS A 681 -4.76 122.31 -57.24
N GLU A 682 -4.65 121.01 -57.47
CA GLU A 682 -3.80 120.44 -58.52
C GLU A 682 -4.12 121.01 -59.90
N CYS A 683 -5.41 121.13 -60.26
CA CYS A 683 -5.82 121.69 -61.55
C CYS A 683 -5.61 123.21 -61.63
N ALA A 684 -5.78 123.95 -60.54
CA ALA A 684 -5.53 125.39 -60.52
C ALA A 684 -4.02 125.70 -60.64
N GLU A 685 -3.17 124.99 -59.88
CA GLU A 685 -1.72 125.16 -59.92
C GLU A 685 -1.11 124.64 -61.23
N ALA A 686 -1.57 123.49 -61.75
CA ALA A 686 -1.11 122.94 -63.02
C ALA A 686 -1.36 123.88 -64.22
N ARG A 687 -2.42 124.69 -64.15
CA ARG A 687 -2.69 125.69 -65.19
C ARG A 687 -1.77 126.91 -65.09
N LEU A 688 -1.41 127.35 -63.88
CA LEU A 688 -0.40 128.40 -63.69
C LEU A 688 0.99 127.96 -64.17
N THR A 689 1.41 126.73 -63.86
CA THR A 689 2.70 126.19 -64.31
C THR A 689 2.75 126.05 -65.83
N ASN A 690 1.65 125.64 -66.46
CA ASN A 690 1.51 125.58 -67.93
C ASN A 690 1.27 126.95 -68.59
N ARG A 691 1.51 128.08 -67.89
CA ARG A 691 1.32 129.46 -68.37
C ARG A 691 -0.10 129.80 -68.83
N MET A 692 -1.09 128.97 -68.50
CA MET A 692 -2.52 129.22 -68.75
C MET A 692 -3.12 130.03 -67.59
N ARG A 693 -2.71 131.30 -67.49
CA ARG A 693 -3.08 132.21 -66.40
C ARG A 693 -4.51 132.76 -66.47
N LYS A 694 -5.48 132.01 -67.03
CA LYS A 694 -6.90 132.40 -67.16
C LYS A 694 -7.80 131.32 -66.56
N CYS A 695 -8.82 131.72 -65.79
CA CYS A 695 -9.77 130.80 -65.17
C CYS A 695 -10.53 129.96 -66.23
N PRO A 696 -10.63 128.62 -66.11
CA PRO A 696 -11.36 127.78 -67.06
C PRO A 696 -12.84 128.14 -67.22
N THR A 697 -13.47 128.66 -66.16
CA THR A 697 -14.90 128.96 -66.17
C THR A 697 -15.22 130.35 -66.73
N CYS A 698 -14.40 131.36 -66.45
CA CYS A 698 -14.73 132.76 -66.79
C CYS A 698 -13.62 133.54 -67.50
N SER A 699 -12.49 132.91 -67.79
CA SER A 699 -11.35 133.49 -68.51
C SER A 699 -10.67 134.71 -67.87
N ARG A 700 -11.04 135.12 -66.65
CA ARG A 700 -10.31 136.15 -65.89
C ARG A 700 -8.90 135.70 -65.57
N ALA A 701 -7.95 136.62 -65.70
CA ALA A 701 -6.56 136.32 -65.36
C ALA A 701 -6.40 136.11 -63.85
N TYR A 702 -5.52 135.18 -63.47
CA TYR A 702 -5.15 134.94 -62.07
C TYR A 702 -3.68 134.55 -61.98
N ASP A 703 -3.04 134.88 -60.87
CA ASP A 703 -1.66 134.52 -60.56
C ASP A 703 -1.59 133.66 -59.29
N ARG A 704 -0.40 133.19 -58.94
CA ARG A 704 -0.18 132.28 -57.79
C ARG A 704 -0.81 132.73 -56.45
N PRO A 705 -0.77 134.01 -56.02
CA PRO A 705 -1.42 134.43 -54.78
C PRO A 705 -2.96 134.38 -54.82
N ASP A 706 -3.54 134.22 -56.01
CA ASP A 706 -4.99 134.14 -56.19
C ASP A 706 -5.53 132.73 -55.97
N ILE A 707 -4.68 131.71 -55.91
CA ILE A 707 -5.08 130.34 -55.57
C ILE A 707 -5.23 130.24 -54.04
N VAL A 708 -6.47 130.04 -53.58
CA VAL A 708 -6.79 129.87 -52.16
C VAL A 708 -7.30 128.47 -51.93
N GLN A 709 -6.61 127.71 -51.08
CA GLN A 709 -7.13 126.44 -50.58
C GLN A 709 -8.42 126.71 -49.79
N ILE A 710 -9.48 125.99 -50.13
CA ILE A 710 -10.71 125.96 -49.34
C ILE A 710 -10.91 124.56 -48.79
N TYR A 711 -11.33 124.49 -47.54
CA TYR A 711 -11.72 123.23 -46.91
C TYR A 711 -13.25 123.21 -46.88
N LEU A 712 -13.85 122.34 -47.68
CA LEU A 712 -15.28 122.04 -47.57
C LEU A 712 -15.44 121.25 -46.27
N SER A 713 -15.84 121.92 -45.19
CA SER A 713 -16.16 121.24 -43.94
C SER A 713 -17.43 120.41 -44.13
N ASN A 714 -17.29 119.09 -44.03
CA ASN A 714 -18.36 118.17 -43.72
C ASN A 714 -18.38 117.93 -42.20
#